data_AF-A0A0D1CUK8-F1
#
_entry.id   AF-A0A0D1CUK8-F1
#
_cell.length_a   1.000
_cell.length_b   1.000
_cell.length_c   1.000
_cell.angle_alpha   90.00
_cell.angle_beta   90.00
_cell.angle_gamma   90.00
#
_symmetry.space_group_name_H-M   'P 1'
#
loop_
_entity.id
_entity.type
_entity.pdbx_description
1 polymer ?
#
loop_
_entity_poly.entity_id
_entity_poly.type
_entity_poly.pdbx_seq_one_letter_code
_entity_poly.pdbx_strand_id
1 'polypeptide(L)'
;MLANNGLAVKLPSAPSIRMRRCLCLRPRSLVGPTKRVGPSAGLCTSSARACHRQRPSVTAQSFHTASPRTLAVEAINRSPTTTFSATQRPESLSAIARCAQSILEPDSRVLGSEWRSRVDSLTRKAQSLDTAVGQRVLNRVVLVGSSLSQTQQLLISIIDEPLRELSSSQTSEAQLILAGLMDSSASQPFHIKYAPGPSQLLETNSATLDRHWLQQANLEIIVLIDPVLTETTYDLIYDAEAVLFVTDDYALSRSAHRSHSPSERGDATHDLLSRFAAKPNVHLIVNSILGLKHNQIVEALEAATGASISELVAPNLVSVRISDALTANAALRQALDKQQQQPVSPVSTNSASPAYWDNFSSRYQRSNVGSVIDIVQALDSRQDSRTMVAQSAAFLLQHCLDEAMAIVKHNLACLYQLRSLASEAKQNESATIKQSIERIWPPAATYTGQLCSDEIKVWRPASPGSLSAVDQAMQQTDNSIELTFNTKLQWWKMVWKVDDVRKELEAACAGFAASLESDLAYESGRLATMQVEQVRAADQLLVRFRKLAEQLSSSIATASRDVVLVSNQAEAYRSSKLRTIEPSTLMEPIHRRRAQLLEAGGPIDVLASKSRQLVVTSSAAVAVTAAGVGSASVLGSSLGLVDASSASLALDPATGLGLGLLMLTLVGWRMQGQYNKYRRRFRDDWQRFSQGLDQDLKRNLEQVLQQQITGPSNQVASSILALTQKWSAQTHQQEQHVRNITQNMVAPPHLPADVPLDVAARLPTQQKE
;
A
#
# COMPACT_ATOMS: atom_id res chain seq x y z
N MET A 1 -33.74 23.33 45.38
CA MET A 1 -33.26 24.67 45.82
C MET A 1 -31.76 24.53 46.12
N LEU A 2 -30.89 24.49 45.11
CA LEU A 2 -30.33 25.58 44.30
C LEU A 2 -29.41 26.54 45.09
N ALA A 3 -28.10 26.28 45.02
CA ALA A 3 -27.06 27.29 44.77
C ALA A 3 -25.76 26.55 44.43
N ASN A 4 -25.45 26.41 43.14
CA ASN A 4 -24.17 25.91 42.66
C ASN A 4 -23.57 26.98 41.75
N ASN A 5 -22.47 27.59 42.21
CA ASN A 5 -21.76 28.68 41.53
C ASN A 5 -20.93 28.13 40.36
N GLY A 6 -21.46 28.24 39.15
CA GLY A 6 -20.73 27.98 37.91
C GLY A 6 -20.08 29.24 37.38
N LEU A 7 -18.75 29.31 37.47
CA LEU A 7 -17.91 30.30 36.78
C LEU A 7 -17.98 30.06 35.27
N ALA A 8 -18.65 30.95 34.54
CA ALA A 8 -18.69 30.93 33.08
C ALA A 8 -17.48 31.69 32.50
N VAL A 9 -16.52 30.94 31.96
CA VAL A 9 -15.43 31.48 31.14
C VAL A 9 -15.99 31.79 29.73
N LYS A 10 -16.06 33.08 29.39
CA LYS A 10 -16.37 33.57 28.04
C LYS A 10 -15.22 33.24 27.09
N LEU A 11 -15.44 32.31 26.16
CA LEU A 11 -14.61 32.12 24.97
C LEU A 11 -15.08 33.07 23.85
N PRO A 12 -14.17 33.76 23.14
CA PRO A 12 -14.53 34.67 22.06
C PRO A 12 -14.97 33.91 20.81
N SER A 13 -16.17 34.25 20.33
CA SER A 13 -16.72 33.88 19.03
C SER A 13 -15.90 34.49 17.89
N ALA A 14 -15.41 33.64 16.98
CA ALA A 14 -14.77 34.02 15.73
C ALA A 14 -15.41 33.25 14.55
N PRO A 15 -15.34 33.77 13.31
CA PRO A 15 -16.53 34.01 12.49
C PRO A 15 -16.90 32.87 11.52
N SER A 16 -18.19 32.85 11.19
CA SER A 16 -18.81 32.02 10.15
C SER A 16 -18.08 32.10 8.81
N ILE A 17 -17.53 30.98 8.38
CA ILE A 17 -16.96 30.81 7.04
C ILE A 17 -18.10 30.78 6.01
N ARG A 18 -18.20 31.86 5.23
CA ARG A 18 -19.05 31.95 4.03
C ARG A 18 -18.65 30.85 3.04
N MET A 19 -19.57 29.92 2.78
CA MET A 19 -19.55 29.05 1.61
C MET A 19 -19.52 29.91 0.33
N ARG A 20 -18.40 29.90 -0.39
CA ARG A 20 -18.37 30.30 -1.80
C ARG A 20 -18.77 29.09 -2.64
N ARG A 21 -20.00 29.10 -3.14
CA ARG A 21 -20.48 28.21 -4.21
C ARG A 21 -19.67 28.50 -5.48
N CYS A 22 -18.77 27.60 -5.84
CA CYS A 22 -18.21 27.58 -7.19
C CYS A 22 -19.25 26.99 -8.15
N LEU A 23 -19.70 27.81 -9.09
CA LEU A 23 -20.56 27.43 -10.22
C LEU A 23 -19.79 26.46 -11.12
N CYS A 24 -20.15 25.17 -11.08
CA CYS A 24 -19.74 24.22 -12.11
C CYS A 24 -20.53 24.51 -13.39
N LEU A 25 -19.83 25.02 -14.41
CA LEU A 25 -20.32 25.13 -15.78
C LEU A 25 -20.50 23.72 -16.37
N ARG A 26 -21.76 23.36 -16.64
CA ARG A 26 -22.14 22.19 -17.44
C ARG A 26 -21.57 22.29 -18.86
N PRO A 27 -21.00 21.23 -19.44
CA PRO A 27 -20.81 21.18 -20.88
C PRO A 27 -22.15 20.98 -21.58
N ARG A 28 -22.42 21.86 -22.56
CA ARG A 28 -23.60 21.85 -23.43
C ARG A 28 -23.66 20.55 -24.24
N SER A 29 -24.78 19.86 -24.12
CA SER A 29 -25.27 18.85 -25.06
C SER A 29 -25.57 19.51 -26.41
N LEU A 30 -24.83 19.12 -27.45
CA LEU A 30 -25.17 19.42 -28.84
C LEU A 30 -26.09 18.31 -29.36
N VAL A 31 -27.38 18.62 -29.37
CA VAL A 31 -28.42 17.93 -30.14
C VAL A 31 -28.42 18.55 -31.54
N GLY A 32 -28.30 17.71 -32.57
CA GLY A 32 -28.45 18.10 -33.98
C GLY A 32 -28.91 16.89 -34.80
N PRO A 33 -29.73 17.07 -35.84
CA PRO A 33 -30.90 16.23 -36.07
C PRO A 33 -30.68 15.05 -37.01
N THR A 34 -31.52 14.04 -36.81
CA THR A 34 -31.79 12.90 -37.67
C THR A 34 -32.13 13.34 -39.11
N LYS A 35 -31.42 12.81 -40.10
CA LYS A 35 -31.96 12.65 -41.46
C LYS A 35 -31.50 11.31 -42.04
N ARG A 36 -32.50 10.50 -42.35
CA ARG A 36 -32.45 9.11 -42.80
C ARG A 36 -32.54 9.10 -44.33
N VAL A 37 -31.50 8.64 -45.02
CA VAL A 37 -31.56 8.14 -46.40
C VAL A 37 -30.44 7.09 -46.55
N GLY A 38 -30.79 5.86 -46.88
CA GLY A 38 -29.88 4.92 -47.56
C GLY A 38 -30.41 4.67 -48.98
N PRO A 39 -29.92 3.67 -49.72
CA PRO A 39 -28.69 2.89 -49.57
C PRO A 39 -27.85 2.86 -50.88
N SER A 40 -26.56 2.53 -50.82
CA SER A 40 -25.86 1.95 -51.98
C SER A 40 -24.57 1.23 -51.57
N ALA A 41 -24.41 0.06 -52.17
CA ALA A 41 -23.30 -0.89 -52.05
C ALA A 41 -21.93 -0.31 -52.46
N GLY A 42 -20.86 -0.98 -52.02
CA GLY A 42 -19.56 -0.87 -52.69
C GLY A 42 -18.33 -1.12 -51.82
N LEU A 43 -17.78 -2.33 -51.97
CA LEU A 43 -16.35 -2.66 -52.03
C LEU A 43 -15.44 -2.38 -50.82
N CYS A 44 -15.00 -3.48 -50.21
CA CYS A 44 -13.78 -3.59 -49.42
C CYS A 44 -12.53 -3.38 -50.29
N THR A 45 -11.65 -2.46 -49.88
CA THR A 45 -10.22 -2.56 -50.19
C THR A 45 -9.41 -2.28 -48.94
N SER A 46 -8.54 -3.24 -48.60
CA SER A 46 -7.56 -3.16 -47.55
C SER A 46 -6.46 -2.16 -47.91
N SER A 47 -6.04 -1.34 -46.96
CA SER A 47 -4.74 -0.68 -47.00
C SER A 47 -4.04 -0.87 -45.67
N ALA A 48 -3.07 -1.78 -45.67
CA ALA A 48 -2.03 -1.86 -44.67
C ALA A 48 -1.06 -0.70 -44.89
N ARG A 49 -0.70 0.03 -43.83
CA ARG A 49 0.62 0.67 -43.73
C ARG A 49 1.04 0.83 -42.28
N ALA A 50 2.17 0.18 -42.02
CA ALA A 50 2.90 0.13 -40.78
C ALA A 50 3.51 1.47 -40.41
N CYS A 51 3.52 1.78 -39.11
CA CYS A 51 4.56 2.58 -38.47
C CYS A 51 4.86 1.96 -37.10
N HIS A 52 5.96 1.19 -37.08
CA HIS A 52 6.60 0.67 -35.88
C HIS A 52 7.09 1.84 -35.00
N ARG A 53 6.65 1.87 -33.73
CA ARG A 53 7.40 2.53 -32.66
C ARG A 53 7.42 1.60 -31.44
N GLN A 54 8.41 0.71 -31.43
CA GLN A 54 8.74 -0.11 -30.27
C GLN A 54 9.15 0.79 -29.10
N ARG A 55 8.34 0.79 -28.05
CA ARG A 55 8.76 1.09 -26.68
C ARG A 55 8.87 -0.26 -25.96
N PRO A 56 9.92 -0.51 -25.17
CA PRO A 56 10.00 -1.74 -24.39
C PRO A 56 8.95 -1.66 -23.27
N SER A 57 7.84 -2.38 -23.45
CA SER A 57 6.92 -2.70 -22.37
C SER A 57 7.60 -3.74 -21.49
N VAL A 58 8.11 -3.31 -20.34
CA VAL A 58 8.36 -4.22 -19.22
C VAL A 58 7.00 -4.82 -18.88
N THR A 59 6.84 -6.11 -19.13
CA THR A 59 5.71 -6.91 -18.69
C THR A 59 5.67 -6.89 -17.17
N ALA A 60 4.94 -5.93 -16.61
CA ALA A 60 4.48 -6.03 -15.24
C ALA A 60 3.55 -7.24 -15.16
N GLN A 61 4.07 -8.36 -14.66
CA GLN A 61 3.24 -9.45 -14.15
C GLN A 61 2.26 -8.81 -13.15
N SER A 62 1.00 -8.69 -13.54
CA SER A 62 -0.06 -8.38 -12.59
C SER A 62 -0.19 -9.61 -11.70
N PHE A 63 0.53 -9.60 -10.57
CA PHE A 63 0.23 -10.49 -9.47
C PHE A 63 -1.20 -10.20 -9.06
N HIS A 64 -2.14 -11.02 -9.50
CA HIS A 64 -3.48 -11.02 -8.95
C HIS A 64 -3.31 -11.30 -7.46
N THR A 65 -3.60 -10.30 -6.64
CA THR A 65 -3.55 -10.41 -5.18
C THR A 65 -4.73 -11.28 -4.76
N ALA A 66 -4.55 -12.59 -4.81
CA ALA A 66 -5.40 -13.50 -4.05
C ALA A 66 -5.34 -13.07 -2.58
N SER A 67 -6.46 -13.23 -1.86
CA SER A 67 -6.49 -12.93 -0.42
C SER A 67 -5.34 -13.70 0.27
N PRO A 68 -4.63 -13.10 1.24
CA PRO A 68 -3.60 -13.80 2.01
C PRO A 68 -4.11 -15.13 2.60
N ARG A 69 -5.42 -15.24 2.85
CA ARG A 69 -6.09 -16.50 3.25
C ARG A 69 -6.02 -17.59 2.18
N THR A 70 -6.25 -17.25 0.91
CA THR A 70 -6.16 -18.20 -0.20
C THR A 70 -4.72 -18.65 -0.42
N LEU A 71 -3.77 -17.73 -0.27
CA LEU A 71 -2.32 -18.03 -0.36
C LEU A 71 -1.84 -18.90 0.80
N ALA A 72 -2.38 -18.73 2.01
CA ALA A 72 -2.06 -19.58 3.15
C ALA A 72 -2.52 -21.04 2.92
N VAL A 73 -3.76 -21.23 2.45
CA VAL A 73 -4.29 -22.56 2.11
C VAL A 73 -3.47 -23.22 0.99
N GLU A 74 -3.09 -22.46 -0.03
CA GLU A 74 -2.26 -23.00 -1.12
C GLU A 74 -0.81 -23.29 -0.69
N ALA A 75 -0.24 -22.49 0.22
CA ALA A 75 1.09 -22.72 0.79
C ALA A 75 1.13 -23.97 1.69
N ILE A 76 0.05 -24.26 2.44
CA ILE A 76 -0.10 -25.50 3.21
C ILE A 76 -0.07 -26.70 2.26
N ASN A 77 -0.80 -26.64 1.14
CA ASN A 77 -0.86 -27.74 0.17
C ASN A 77 0.45 -27.97 -0.60
N ARG A 78 1.35 -26.97 -0.67
CA ARG A 78 2.64 -27.06 -1.37
C ARG A 78 3.84 -27.29 -0.47
N SER A 79 3.69 -27.13 0.84
CA SER A 79 4.77 -27.41 1.77
C SER A 79 4.96 -28.92 1.82
N PRO A 80 6.19 -29.44 1.59
CA PRO A 80 6.42 -30.88 1.69
C PRO A 80 5.96 -31.30 3.08
N THR A 81 5.06 -32.27 3.09
CA THR A 81 4.43 -32.89 4.24
C THR A 81 5.50 -33.11 5.31
N THR A 82 5.64 -32.16 6.24
CA THR A 82 5.99 -32.49 7.61
C THR A 82 4.77 -33.22 8.13
N THR A 83 4.60 -34.46 7.66
CA THR A 83 3.79 -35.45 8.33
C THR A 83 4.30 -35.43 9.75
N PHE A 84 3.51 -34.82 10.64
CA PHE A 84 3.72 -34.95 12.07
C PHE A 84 3.77 -36.45 12.32
N SER A 85 4.99 -36.96 12.45
CA SER A 85 5.20 -38.37 12.73
C SER A 85 4.47 -38.58 14.06
N ALA A 86 3.41 -39.39 14.03
CA ALA A 86 2.53 -39.66 15.17
C ALA A 86 3.25 -40.24 16.40
N THR A 87 4.58 -40.41 16.31
CA THR A 87 5.51 -40.84 17.34
C THR A 87 6.08 -39.69 18.18
N GLN A 88 5.82 -38.42 17.86
CA GLN A 88 6.23 -37.32 18.74
C GLN A 88 5.34 -37.30 19.99
N ARG A 89 6.00 -37.28 21.15
CA ARG A 89 5.38 -37.26 22.48
C ARG A 89 4.33 -36.13 22.52
N PRO A 90 3.09 -36.39 22.96
CA PRO A 90 2.04 -35.38 22.92
C PRO A 90 2.49 -34.18 23.76
N GLU A 91 2.74 -33.06 23.08
CA GLU A 91 2.92 -31.79 23.75
C GLU A 91 1.71 -31.54 24.65
N SER A 92 1.95 -30.98 25.84
CA SER A 92 0.83 -30.61 26.71
C SER A 92 -0.07 -29.65 25.94
N LEU A 93 -1.36 -29.95 25.89
CA LEU A 93 -2.34 -29.10 25.21
C LEU A 93 -2.34 -27.66 25.79
N SER A 94 -1.99 -27.49 27.06
CA SER A 94 -1.75 -26.19 27.69
C SER A 94 -0.58 -25.41 27.06
N ALA A 95 0.46 -26.11 26.60
CA ALA A 95 1.60 -25.52 25.89
C ALA A 95 1.19 -25.06 24.49
N ILE A 96 0.44 -25.89 23.76
CA ILE A 96 -0.12 -25.54 22.44
C ILE A 96 -1.01 -24.30 22.54
N ALA A 97 -1.93 -24.26 23.51
CA ALA A 97 -2.79 -23.11 23.75
C ALA A 97 -2.00 -21.84 24.10
N ARG A 98 -0.96 -21.96 24.94
CA ARG A 98 -0.08 -20.83 25.30
C ARG A 98 0.71 -20.32 24.10
N CYS A 99 1.22 -21.20 23.25
CA CYS A 99 1.87 -20.84 21.99
C CYS A 99 0.90 -20.09 21.07
N ALA A 100 -0.31 -20.62 20.87
CA ALA A 100 -1.34 -19.95 20.06
C ALA A 100 -1.69 -18.55 20.62
N GLN A 101 -1.78 -18.42 21.94
CA GLN A 101 -2.04 -17.15 22.61
C GLN A 101 -0.90 -16.15 22.43
N SER A 102 0.36 -16.60 22.45
CA SER A 102 1.53 -15.75 22.23
C SER A 102 1.59 -15.14 20.81
N ILE A 103 0.99 -15.80 19.82
CA ILE A 103 0.87 -15.26 18.45
C ILE A 103 -0.13 -14.09 18.42
N LEU A 104 -1.16 -14.14 19.26
CA LEU A 104 -2.24 -13.15 19.34
C LEU A 104 -1.96 -11.98 20.28
N GLU A 105 -0.77 -11.91 20.87
CA GLU A 105 -0.41 -10.84 21.79
C GLU A 105 -0.70 -9.45 21.17
N PRO A 106 -1.21 -8.51 21.99
CA PRO A 106 -1.72 -7.23 21.50
C PRO A 106 -0.65 -6.36 20.82
N ASP A 107 0.62 -6.66 21.05
CA ASP A 107 1.77 -5.96 20.49
C ASP A 107 2.14 -6.49 19.10
N SER A 108 1.84 -7.77 18.80
CA SER A 108 2.19 -8.40 17.52
C SER A 108 1.11 -8.20 16.46
N ARG A 109 -0.20 -8.18 16.82
CA ARG A 109 -1.39 -8.02 15.93
C ARG A 109 -1.21 -8.58 14.50
N VAL A 110 -0.61 -9.75 14.35
CA VAL A 110 -0.36 -10.33 13.02
C VAL A 110 -1.66 -10.90 12.43
N LEU A 111 -2.50 -11.47 13.30
CA LEU A 111 -3.72 -12.16 12.91
C LEU A 111 -4.97 -11.32 13.13
N GLY A 112 -6.00 -11.59 12.32
CA GLY A 112 -7.31 -10.97 12.44
C GLY A 112 -8.07 -11.37 13.71
N SER A 113 -9.17 -10.67 14.01
CA SER A 113 -10.01 -10.92 15.19
C SER A 113 -10.64 -12.31 15.22
N GLU A 114 -10.88 -12.92 14.06
CA GLU A 114 -11.42 -14.29 13.96
C GLU A 114 -10.52 -15.32 14.66
N TRP A 115 -9.21 -15.14 14.61
CA TRP A 115 -8.29 -16.07 15.27
C TRP A 115 -8.35 -15.96 16.79
N ARG A 116 -8.78 -14.81 17.31
CA ARG A 116 -8.94 -14.62 18.76
C ARG A 116 -10.04 -15.52 19.32
N SER A 117 -11.22 -15.59 18.67
CA SER A 117 -12.29 -16.48 19.14
C SER A 117 -11.85 -17.94 19.15
N ARG A 118 -11.12 -18.37 18.11
CA ARG A 118 -10.60 -19.74 17.96
C ARG A 118 -9.59 -20.10 19.06
N VAL A 119 -8.61 -19.23 19.30
CA VAL A 119 -7.58 -19.47 20.32
C VAL A 119 -8.17 -19.35 21.73
N ASP A 120 -9.15 -18.47 21.96
CA ASP A 120 -9.86 -18.39 23.23
C ASP A 120 -10.70 -19.65 23.47
N SER A 121 -11.32 -20.24 22.43
CA SER A 121 -11.99 -21.55 22.53
C SER A 121 -11.00 -22.64 22.91
N LEU A 122 -9.86 -22.71 22.20
CA LEU A 122 -8.80 -23.66 22.49
C LEU A 122 -8.26 -23.52 23.92
N THR A 123 -8.07 -22.29 24.39
CA THR A 123 -7.56 -22.00 25.74
C THR A 123 -8.56 -22.43 26.82
N ARG A 124 -9.86 -22.18 26.61
CA ARG A 124 -10.91 -22.67 27.51
C ARG A 124 -10.98 -24.19 27.52
N LYS A 125 -10.83 -24.83 26.36
CA LYS A 125 -10.77 -26.29 26.20
C LYS A 125 -9.54 -26.89 26.90
N ALA A 126 -8.42 -26.17 26.89
CA ALA A 126 -7.23 -26.55 27.64
C ALA A 126 -7.44 -26.52 29.15
N GLN A 127 -8.02 -25.43 29.65
CA GLN A 127 -8.28 -25.24 31.06
C GLN A 127 -9.32 -26.25 31.58
N SER A 128 -10.36 -26.56 30.80
CA SER A 128 -11.34 -27.59 31.18
C SER A 128 -10.70 -28.97 31.23
N LEU A 129 -9.78 -29.28 30.33
CA LEU A 129 -9.08 -30.56 30.30
C LEU A 129 -8.14 -30.74 31.51
N ASP A 130 -7.43 -29.68 31.90
CA ASP A 130 -6.49 -29.70 33.02
C ASP A 130 -7.22 -29.79 34.38
N THR A 131 -8.42 -29.18 34.49
CA THR A 131 -9.24 -29.22 35.72
C THR A 131 -10.02 -30.52 35.87
N ALA A 132 -10.41 -31.16 34.77
CA ALA A 132 -11.17 -32.40 34.73
C ALA A 132 -10.31 -33.65 35.01
N VAL A 133 -9.64 -33.71 36.17
CA VAL A 133 -8.90 -34.90 36.61
C VAL A 133 -9.89 -36.06 36.85
N GLY A 134 -10.08 -36.90 35.82
CA GLY A 134 -10.94 -38.08 35.85
C GLY A 134 -12.28 -37.94 35.11
N GLN A 135 -12.65 -36.74 34.64
CA GLN A 135 -13.86 -36.54 33.85
C GLN A 135 -13.58 -36.77 32.35
N ARG A 136 -14.54 -37.38 31.64
CA ARG A 136 -14.44 -37.55 30.19
C ARG A 136 -14.52 -36.18 29.51
N VAL A 137 -13.65 -35.95 28.54
CA VAL A 137 -13.70 -34.75 27.68
C VAL A 137 -14.87 -34.90 26.74
N LEU A 138 -15.61 -33.82 26.50
CA LEU A 138 -16.67 -33.83 25.50
C LEU A 138 -16.04 -33.79 24.11
N ASN A 139 -16.16 -34.88 23.37
CA ASN A 139 -15.69 -34.96 21.98
C ASN A 139 -16.76 -34.37 21.06
N ARG A 140 -16.41 -33.41 20.21
CA ARG A 140 -17.29 -32.80 19.21
C ARG A 140 -17.03 -33.41 17.85
N VAL A 141 -18.07 -34.00 17.26
CA VAL A 141 -18.04 -34.50 15.88
C VAL A 141 -18.94 -33.64 15.02
N VAL A 142 -18.41 -33.12 13.93
CA VAL A 142 -19.16 -32.26 13.02
C VAL A 142 -19.48 -33.01 11.74
N LEU A 143 -20.76 -33.12 11.42
CA LEU A 143 -21.26 -33.66 10.15
C LEU A 143 -21.56 -32.48 9.21
N VAL A 144 -20.79 -32.33 8.14
CA VAL A 144 -20.92 -31.23 7.17
C VAL A 144 -21.31 -31.80 5.82
N GLY A 145 -22.43 -31.37 5.24
CA GLY A 145 -22.80 -31.81 3.90
C GLY A 145 -23.97 -31.05 3.30
N SER A 146 -24.28 -31.32 2.04
CA SER A 146 -25.46 -30.74 1.40
C SER A 146 -26.73 -31.55 1.70
N SER A 147 -27.88 -30.89 1.67
CA SER A 147 -29.18 -31.56 1.63
C SER A 147 -29.32 -32.49 0.41
N LEU A 148 -28.70 -32.13 -0.72
CA LEU A 148 -28.71 -32.93 -1.96
C LEU A 148 -28.00 -34.29 -1.79
N SER A 149 -26.93 -34.31 -1.00
CA SER A 149 -26.18 -35.52 -0.69
C SER A 149 -26.85 -36.42 0.34
N GLN A 150 -28.08 -36.07 0.76
CA GLN A 150 -28.89 -36.81 1.72
C GLN A 150 -28.27 -36.88 3.12
N THR A 151 -27.56 -35.81 3.52
CA THR A 151 -26.87 -35.72 4.83
C THR A 151 -27.82 -35.91 6.01
N GLN A 152 -29.05 -35.38 5.91
CA GLN A 152 -30.09 -35.57 6.94
C GLN A 152 -30.48 -37.04 7.08
N GLN A 153 -30.67 -37.74 5.96
CA GLN A 153 -31.06 -39.14 5.92
C GLN A 153 -29.96 -40.06 6.42
N LEU A 154 -28.68 -39.73 6.16
CA LEU A 154 -27.54 -40.42 6.74
C LEU A 154 -27.54 -40.30 8.27
N LEU A 155 -27.77 -39.09 8.79
CA LEU A 155 -27.83 -38.89 10.23
C LEU A 155 -28.96 -39.70 10.86
N ILE A 156 -30.14 -39.71 10.24
CA ILE A 156 -31.26 -40.54 10.67
C ILE A 156 -30.87 -42.00 10.73
N SER A 157 -30.24 -42.54 9.68
CA SER A 157 -29.89 -43.96 9.65
C SER A 157 -28.87 -44.36 10.71
N ILE A 158 -28.01 -43.43 11.13
CA ILE A 158 -27.04 -43.61 12.24
C ILE A 158 -27.74 -43.55 13.61
N ILE A 159 -28.71 -42.65 13.77
CA ILE A 159 -29.38 -42.39 15.06
C ILE A 159 -30.50 -43.39 15.35
N ASP A 160 -31.13 -43.90 14.30
CA ASP A 160 -32.30 -44.77 14.36
C ASP A 160 -31.94 -46.17 14.89
N GLU A 161 -32.43 -46.49 16.08
CA GLU A 161 -32.18 -47.75 16.78
C GLU A 161 -33.52 -48.44 17.10
N PRO A 162 -34.12 -49.13 16.12
CA PRO A 162 -35.49 -49.65 16.23
C PRO A 162 -35.68 -50.69 17.34
N LEU A 163 -34.58 -51.30 17.83
CA LEU A 163 -34.62 -52.24 18.95
C LEU A 163 -35.06 -51.57 20.27
N ARG A 164 -34.77 -50.27 20.46
CA ARG A 164 -35.22 -49.52 21.65
C ARG A 164 -36.66 -49.05 21.53
N GLU A 165 -37.09 -48.67 20.33
CA GLU A 165 -38.43 -48.11 20.06
C GLU A 165 -39.57 -49.10 20.39
N LEU A 166 -39.32 -50.41 20.32
CA LEU A 166 -40.28 -51.46 20.67
C LEU A 166 -40.89 -51.34 22.08
N SER A 167 -40.18 -50.70 23.00
CA SER A 167 -40.58 -50.58 24.40
C SER A 167 -41.48 -49.37 24.69
N SER A 168 -41.57 -48.42 23.76
CA SER A 168 -42.30 -47.17 23.93
C SER A 168 -43.24 -46.93 22.75
N SER A 169 -44.55 -46.81 22.98
CA SER A 169 -45.54 -46.43 21.96
C SER A 169 -45.42 -44.97 21.47
N GLN A 170 -44.23 -44.37 21.61
CA GLN A 170 -43.95 -42.97 21.33
C GLN A 170 -43.43 -42.80 19.89
N THR A 171 -43.61 -41.59 19.35
CA THR A 171 -43.05 -41.16 18.08
C THR A 171 -41.57 -41.50 17.98
N SER A 172 -41.13 -42.05 16.84
CA SER A 172 -39.72 -42.40 16.60
C SER A 172 -38.82 -41.20 16.89
N GLU A 173 -37.82 -41.40 17.74
CA GLU A 173 -36.89 -40.34 18.17
C GLU A 173 -36.15 -39.73 16.96
N ALA A 174 -35.84 -40.57 15.97
CA ALA A 174 -35.23 -40.15 14.72
C ALA A 174 -36.13 -39.20 13.91
N GLN A 175 -37.45 -39.40 13.97
CA GLN A 175 -38.43 -38.52 13.34
C GLN A 175 -38.53 -37.16 14.04
N LEU A 176 -38.39 -37.13 15.37
CA LEU A 176 -38.35 -35.88 16.13
C LEU A 176 -37.10 -35.06 15.77
N ILE A 177 -35.93 -35.71 15.67
CA ILE A 177 -34.69 -35.05 15.24
C ILE A 177 -34.79 -34.58 13.79
N LEU A 178 -35.38 -35.38 12.90
CA LEU A 178 -35.63 -34.96 11.52
C LEU A 178 -36.53 -33.73 11.45
N ALA A 179 -37.62 -33.69 12.22
CA ALA A 179 -38.50 -32.53 12.29
C ALA A 179 -37.71 -31.29 12.75
N GLY A 180 -36.90 -31.41 13.80
CA GLY A 180 -36.02 -30.33 14.27
C GLY A 180 -35.01 -29.86 13.22
N LEU A 181 -34.42 -30.78 12.44
CA LEU A 181 -33.49 -30.43 11.36
C LEU A 181 -34.16 -29.76 10.16
N MET A 182 -35.40 -30.12 9.87
CA MET A 182 -36.20 -29.48 8.81
C MET A 182 -36.68 -28.09 9.23
N ASP A 183 -36.92 -27.89 10.52
CA ASP A 183 -37.31 -26.59 11.09
C ASP A 183 -36.10 -25.66 11.29
N SER A 184 -34.90 -26.22 11.48
CA SER A 184 -33.65 -25.47 11.56
C SER A 184 -33.34 -24.82 10.20
N SER A 185 -32.98 -23.53 10.22
CA SER A 185 -32.59 -22.84 8.99
C SER A 185 -31.35 -23.50 8.38
N ALA A 186 -31.37 -23.72 7.05
CA ALA A 186 -30.17 -24.10 6.30
C ALA A 186 -29.02 -23.18 6.68
N SER A 187 -27.82 -23.73 6.91
CA SER A 187 -26.61 -23.07 7.45
C SER A 187 -26.46 -22.88 8.97
N GLN A 188 -27.50 -23.07 9.79
CA GLN A 188 -27.34 -23.05 11.25
C GLN A 188 -26.91 -24.42 11.79
N PRO A 189 -25.98 -24.46 12.78
CA PRO A 189 -25.56 -25.70 13.39
C PRO A 189 -26.66 -26.29 14.27
N PHE A 190 -26.94 -27.57 14.08
CA PHE A 190 -27.88 -28.33 14.90
C PHE A 190 -27.11 -29.27 15.85
N HIS A 191 -27.30 -29.12 17.15
CA HIS A 191 -26.55 -29.82 18.18
C HIS A 191 -27.33 -31.03 18.71
N ILE A 192 -26.68 -32.20 18.77
CA ILE A 192 -27.24 -33.42 19.35
C ILE A 192 -26.34 -33.83 20.51
N LYS A 193 -26.91 -33.80 21.72
CA LYS A 193 -26.21 -34.09 22.97
C LYS A 193 -26.79 -35.32 23.64
N TYR A 194 -25.97 -36.02 24.41
CA TYR A 194 -26.48 -37.05 25.30
C TYR A 194 -27.29 -36.42 26.45
N ALA A 195 -28.49 -36.93 26.69
CA ALA A 195 -29.19 -36.77 27.97
C ALA A 195 -29.96 -38.05 28.29
N PRO A 196 -30.01 -38.48 29.56
CA PRO A 196 -30.79 -39.64 29.94
C PRO A 196 -32.30 -39.33 29.84
N GLY A 197 -33.07 -40.28 29.29
CA GLY A 197 -34.54 -40.14 29.15
C GLY A 197 -35.03 -39.99 27.70
N PRO A 198 -36.32 -39.69 27.51
CA PRO A 198 -36.89 -39.58 26.17
C PRO A 198 -36.23 -38.42 25.42
N SER A 199 -36.00 -38.59 24.12
CA SER A 199 -35.46 -37.52 23.28
C SER A 199 -36.31 -36.24 23.40
N GLN A 200 -35.64 -35.12 23.67
CA GLN A 200 -36.27 -33.81 23.81
C GLN A 200 -35.56 -32.80 22.92
N LEU A 201 -36.36 -32.01 22.22
CA LEU A 201 -35.90 -30.83 21.49
C LEU A 201 -35.84 -29.67 22.48
N LEU A 202 -34.64 -29.33 22.94
CA LEU A 202 -34.41 -28.35 24.01
C LEU A 202 -34.59 -26.90 23.50
N GLU A 203 -34.05 -26.63 22.32
CA GLU A 203 -34.05 -25.33 21.64
C GLU A 203 -34.26 -25.56 20.13
N THR A 204 -34.54 -24.51 19.35
CA THR A 204 -34.75 -24.62 17.90
C THR A 204 -33.63 -25.37 17.16
N ASN A 205 -32.40 -25.37 17.71
CA ASN A 205 -31.23 -25.98 17.10
C ASN A 205 -30.54 -27.01 18.01
N SER A 206 -31.22 -27.55 19.01
CA SER A 206 -30.61 -28.61 19.83
C SER A 206 -31.59 -29.71 20.24
N ALA A 207 -31.11 -30.94 20.15
CA ALA A 207 -31.81 -32.13 20.57
C ALA A 207 -30.96 -32.94 21.56
N THR A 208 -31.66 -33.65 22.43
CA THR A 208 -31.05 -34.63 23.32
C THR A 208 -31.44 -36.03 22.93
N LEU A 209 -30.51 -36.96 23.07
CA LEU A 209 -30.70 -38.34 22.69
C LEU A 209 -30.07 -39.30 23.72
N ASP A 210 -30.85 -40.25 24.22
CA ASP A 210 -30.37 -41.29 25.11
C ASP A 210 -29.83 -42.47 24.29
N ARG A 211 -28.60 -42.33 23.79
CA ARG A 211 -27.84 -43.45 23.20
C ARG A 211 -26.66 -43.80 24.08
N HIS A 212 -26.51 -45.10 24.35
CA HIS A 212 -25.39 -45.61 25.13
C HIS A 212 -24.04 -45.26 24.49
N TRP A 213 -23.92 -45.33 23.16
CA TRP A 213 -22.68 -44.97 22.48
C TRP A 213 -22.37 -43.47 22.56
N LEU A 214 -23.37 -42.58 22.53
CA LEU A 214 -23.18 -41.13 22.77
C LEU A 214 -22.72 -40.87 24.20
N GLN A 215 -23.28 -41.58 25.19
CA GLN A 215 -22.89 -41.49 26.59
C GLN A 215 -21.47 -42.03 26.83
N GLN A 216 -21.17 -43.18 26.24
CA GLN A 216 -19.90 -43.89 26.42
C GLN A 216 -18.77 -43.03 25.87
N ALA A 217 -18.92 -42.57 24.62
CA ALA A 217 -17.99 -41.68 23.92
C ALA A 217 -18.00 -40.24 24.44
N ASN A 218 -18.95 -39.86 25.29
CA ASN A 218 -19.19 -38.50 25.76
C ASN A 218 -19.14 -37.50 24.59
N LEU A 219 -20.01 -37.74 23.61
CA LEU A 219 -19.92 -37.14 22.28
C LEU A 219 -21.06 -36.15 22.04
N GLU A 220 -20.72 -35.01 21.43
CA GLU A 220 -21.64 -34.01 20.91
C GLU A 220 -21.56 -34.05 19.37
N ILE A 221 -22.68 -34.37 18.71
CA ILE A 221 -22.77 -34.33 17.25
C ILE A 221 -23.31 -32.97 16.84
N ILE A 222 -22.62 -32.28 15.94
CA ILE A 222 -23.05 -31.01 15.38
C ILE A 222 -23.28 -31.21 13.88
N VAL A 223 -24.47 -30.88 13.41
CA VAL A 223 -24.89 -31.10 12.03
C VAL A 223 -24.99 -29.78 11.30
N LEU A 224 -24.30 -29.67 10.17
CA LEU A 224 -24.31 -28.52 9.28
C LEU A 224 -24.77 -28.94 7.89
N ILE A 225 -26.02 -28.61 7.57
CA ILE A 225 -26.64 -28.89 6.27
C ILE A 225 -26.60 -27.62 5.42
N ASP A 226 -26.12 -27.78 4.19
CA ASP A 226 -25.90 -26.70 3.22
C ASP A 226 -25.04 -25.57 3.81
N PRO A 227 -23.76 -25.87 4.13
CA PRO A 227 -22.91 -24.95 4.88
C PRO A 227 -22.66 -23.66 4.09
N VAL A 228 -22.72 -22.52 4.79
CA VAL A 228 -22.28 -21.23 4.25
C VAL A 228 -20.85 -20.96 4.75
N LEU A 229 -19.97 -20.52 3.86
CA LEU A 229 -18.57 -20.17 4.15
C LEU A 229 -18.48 -18.89 5.00
N THR A 230 -18.84 -19.02 6.27
CA THR A 230 -18.77 -17.95 7.29
C THR A 230 -17.71 -18.27 8.33
N GLU A 231 -17.23 -17.25 9.05
CA GLU A 231 -16.26 -17.44 10.13
C GLU A 231 -16.80 -18.33 11.25
N THR A 232 -18.11 -18.30 11.52
CA THR A 232 -18.74 -19.20 12.49
C THR A 232 -18.67 -20.67 12.07
N THR A 233 -18.81 -20.96 10.77
CA THR A 233 -18.64 -22.32 10.24
C THR A 233 -17.19 -22.78 10.40
N TYR A 234 -16.23 -21.89 10.10
CA TYR A 234 -14.81 -22.20 10.30
C TYR A 234 -14.48 -22.44 11.78
N ASP A 235 -14.95 -21.57 12.67
CA ASP A 235 -14.74 -21.69 14.12
C ASP A 235 -15.26 -23.03 14.64
N LEU A 236 -16.43 -23.46 14.18
CA LEU A 236 -17.04 -24.73 14.54
C LEU A 236 -16.19 -25.93 14.07
N ILE A 237 -15.70 -25.91 12.83
CA ILE A 237 -14.86 -26.99 12.27
C ILE A 237 -13.47 -27.04 12.94
N TYR A 238 -12.89 -25.88 13.28
CA TYR A 238 -11.63 -25.83 14.03
C TYR A 238 -11.79 -26.40 15.44
N ASP A 239 -12.91 -26.11 16.10
CA ASP A 239 -13.19 -26.55 17.47
C ASP A 239 -13.51 -28.05 17.59
N ALA A 240 -13.94 -28.68 16.51
CA ALA A 240 -14.24 -30.11 16.43
C ALA A 240 -13.01 -31.02 16.51
N GLU A 241 -13.16 -32.22 17.08
CA GLU A 241 -12.14 -33.25 17.15
C GLU A 241 -12.14 -34.16 15.91
N ALA A 242 -13.30 -34.36 15.31
CA ALA A 242 -13.49 -35.11 14.08
C ALA A 242 -14.52 -34.43 13.18
N VAL A 243 -14.32 -34.53 11.87
CA VAL A 243 -15.20 -33.91 10.87
C VAL A 243 -15.54 -34.94 9.81
N LEU A 244 -16.85 -35.13 9.61
CA LEU A 244 -17.41 -36.04 8.63
C LEU A 244 -18.00 -35.19 7.50
N PHE A 245 -17.29 -35.10 6.38
CA PHE A 245 -17.82 -34.44 5.18
C PHE A 245 -18.71 -35.41 4.42
N VAL A 246 -19.93 -35.01 4.07
CA VAL A 246 -20.90 -35.82 3.34
C VAL A 246 -21.12 -35.21 1.96
N THR A 247 -20.81 -35.99 0.94
CA THR A 247 -21.06 -35.67 -0.47
C THR A 247 -21.73 -36.87 -1.13
N ASP A 248 -22.25 -36.70 -2.33
CA ASP A 248 -22.68 -37.82 -3.18
C ASP A 248 -21.78 -37.98 -4.40
N ASP A 249 -21.81 -39.17 -4.99
CA ASP A 249 -21.01 -39.52 -6.16
C ASP A 249 -21.42 -38.72 -7.42
N TYR A 250 -22.67 -38.25 -7.49
CA TYR A 250 -23.15 -37.37 -8.54
C TYR A 250 -22.56 -35.95 -8.43
N ALA A 251 -22.48 -35.37 -7.23
CA ALA A 251 -21.91 -34.06 -6.95
C ALA A 251 -20.39 -34.04 -7.20
N LEU A 252 -19.68 -35.11 -6.84
CA LEU A 252 -18.27 -35.31 -7.18
C LEU A 252 -18.07 -35.37 -8.70
N SER A 253 -18.85 -36.21 -9.38
CA SER A 253 -18.81 -36.33 -10.84
C SER A 253 -19.11 -35.00 -11.52
N ARG A 254 -20.10 -34.25 -11.04
CA ARG A 254 -20.46 -32.93 -11.59
C ARG A 254 -19.32 -31.92 -11.41
N SER A 255 -18.68 -31.93 -10.25
CA SER A 255 -17.58 -31.00 -9.93
C SER A 255 -16.34 -31.31 -10.74
N ALA A 256 -16.05 -32.58 -11.00
CA ALA A 256 -14.97 -33.02 -11.88
C ALA A 256 -15.08 -32.49 -13.32
N HIS A 257 -16.31 -32.25 -13.82
CA HIS A 257 -16.55 -31.75 -15.18
C HIS A 257 -16.69 -30.23 -15.27
N ARG A 258 -16.73 -29.51 -14.14
CA ARG A 258 -16.80 -28.04 -14.15
C ARG A 258 -15.42 -27.47 -14.40
N SER A 259 -15.31 -26.57 -15.38
CA SER A 259 -14.13 -25.74 -15.49
C SER A 259 -14.05 -24.85 -14.24
N HIS A 260 -12.89 -24.82 -13.58
CA HIS A 260 -12.61 -23.93 -12.44
C HIS A 260 -12.63 -22.46 -12.88
N SER A 261 -13.80 -21.92 -13.19
CA SER A 261 -13.98 -20.49 -13.33
C SER A 261 -14.05 -19.89 -11.92
N PRO A 262 -13.23 -18.89 -11.58
CA PRO A 262 -13.18 -18.32 -10.22
C PRO A 262 -14.48 -17.60 -9.80
N SER A 263 -15.48 -17.50 -10.69
CA SER A 263 -16.75 -16.83 -10.45
C SER A 263 -17.91 -17.76 -10.11
N GLU A 264 -17.86 -19.04 -10.51
CA GLU A 264 -18.90 -20.00 -10.15
C GLU A 264 -18.55 -20.60 -8.80
N ARG A 265 -19.32 -20.25 -7.75
CA ARG A 265 -19.10 -20.84 -6.41
C ARG A 265 -19.24 -22.35 -6.51
N GLY A 266 -18.19 -23.05 -6.11
CA GLY A 266 -18.20 -24.50 -5.96
C GLY A 266 -19.21 -24.94 -4.91
N ASP A 267 -19.37 -26.25 -4.77
CA ASP A 267 -20.05 -26.79 -3.60
C ASP A 267 -19.27 -26.36 -2.35
N ALA A 268 -19.92 -25.62 -1.45
CA ALA A 268 -19.29 -25.13 -0.22
C ALA A 268 -18.71 -26.28 0.62
N THR A 269 -19.28 -27.47 0.52
CA THR A 269 -18.76 -28.69 1.18
C THR A 269 -17.39 -29.08 0.64
N HIS A 270 -17.20 -29.00 -0.68
CA HIS A 270 -15.89 -29.30 -1.31
C HIS A 270 -14.86 -28.22 -1.01
N ASP A 271 -15.28 -26.95 -0.96
CA ASP A 271 -14.41 -25.84 -0.54
C ASP A 271 -13.96 -26.02 0.92
N LEU A 272 -14.86 -26.41 1.82
CA LEU A 272 -14.52 -26.72 3.22
C LEU A 272 -13.61 -27.95 3.31
N LEU A 273 -13.90 -29.02 2.58
CA LEU A 273 -13.06 -30.21 2.53
C LEU A 273 -11.64 -29.85 2.07
N SER A 274 -11.51 -29.04 1.02
CA SER A 274 -10.21 -28.60 0.50
C SER A 274 -9.36 -27.87 1.55
N ARG A 275 -10.01 -27.13 2.45
CA ARG A 275 -9.34 -26.35 3.50
C ARG A 275 -8.99 -27.19 4.73
N PHE A 276 -9.81 -28.19 5.05
CA PHE A 276 -9.67 -28.99 6.26
C PHE A 276 -9.18 -30.43 5.99
N ALA A 277 -8.83 -30.80 4.77
CA ALA A 277 -8.35 -32.15 4.43
C ALA A 277 -7.17 -32.63 5.28
N ALA A 278 -6.28 -31.72 5.66
CA ALA A 278 -5.12 -32.03 6.51
C ALA A 278 -5.44 -32.06 8.02
N LYS A 279 -6.68 -31.75 8.43
CA LYS A 279 -7.08 -31.84 9.84
C LYS A 279 -7.14 -33.33 10.23
N PRO A 280 -6.67 -33.69 11.44
CA PRO A 280 -6.77 -35.06 11.93
C PRO A 280 -8.24 -35.50 12.02
N ASN A 281 -8.49 -36.79 11.81
CA ASN A 281 -9.82 -37.43 11.91
C ASN A 281 -10.88 -36.78 11.00
N VAL A 282 -10.44 -36.36 9.81
CA VAL A 282 -11.34 -35.97 8.73
C VAL A 282 -11.68 -37.19 7.90
N HIS A 283 -12.97 -37.46 7.75
CA HIS A 283 -13.50 -38.54 6.93
C HIS A 283 -14.41 -37.97 5.85
N LEU A 284 -14.35 -38.57 4.67
CA LEU A 284 -15.25 -38.25 3.56
C LEU A 284 -16.24 -39.39 3.37
N ILE A 285 -17.51 -39.11 3.61
CA ILE A 285 -18.62 -40.02 3.40
C ILE A 285 -19.21 -39.71 2.03
N VAL A 286 -19.18 -40.69 1.13
CA VAL A 286 -19.72 -40.56 -0.23
C VAL A 286 -20.99 -41.40 -0.34
N ASN A 287 -22.13 -40.74 -0.52
CA ASN A 287 -23.38 -41.41 -0.86
C ASN A 287 -23.28 -41.96 -2.29
N SER A 288 -23.25 -43.28 -2.40
CA SER A 288 -23.12 -44.03 -3.64
C SER A 288 -24.48 -44.17 -4.34
N ILE A 289 -24.95 -43.10 -4.99
CA ILE A 289 -26.22 -43.07 -5.74
C ILE A 289 -26.04 -43.76 -7.11
N LEU A 290 -24.94 -43.48 -7.80
CA LEU A 290 -24.59 -44.04 -9.10
C LEU A 290 -23.90 -45.39 -9.00
N GLY A 291 -23.39 -45.75 -7.82
CA GLY A 291 -22.68 -47.02 -7.62
C GLY A 291 -21.24 -46.98 -8.13
N LEU A 292 -20.60 -45.79 -8.13
CA LEU A 292 -19.21 -45.65 -8.55
C LEU A 292 -18.29 -46.54 -7.69
N LYS A 293 -17.28 -47.12 -8.33
CA LYS A 293 -16.24 -47.88 -7.64
C LYS A 293 -15.31 -46.92 -6.87
N HIS A 294 -14.68 -47.39 -5.80
CA HIS A 294 -13.77 -46.59 -4.98
C HIS A 294 -12.74 -45.79 -5.81
N ASN A 295 -12.06 -46.41 -6.78
CA ASN A 295 -11.08 -45.72 -7.63
C ASN A 295 -11.69 -44.57 -8.44
N GLN A 296 -12.91 -44.73 -8.95
CA GLN A 296 -13.62 -43.68 -9.70
C GLN A 296 -14.03 -42.52 -8.80
N ILE A 297 -14.36 -42.82 -7.53
CA ILE A 297 -14.66 -41.80 -6.53
C ILE A 297 -13.39 -41.00 -6.22
N VAL A 298 -12.25 -41.67 -6.06
CA VAL A 298 -10.94 -41.01 -5.83
C VAL A 298 -10.53 -40.14 -7.02
N GLU A 299 -10.71 -40.62 -8.25
CA GLU A 299 -10.48 -39.84 -9.47
C GLU A 299 -11.40 -38.61 -9.55
N ALA A 300 -12.70 -38.79 -9.27
CA ALA A 300 -13.65 -37.68 -9.25
C ALA A 300 -13.35 -36.67 -8.11
N LEU A 301 -12.89 -37.15 -6.97
CA LEU A 301 -12.45 -36.32 -5.83
C LEU A 301 -11.20 -35.53 -6.18
N GLU A 302 -10.21 -36.15 -6.82
CA GLU A 302 -9.00 -35.50 -7.32
C GLU A 302 -9.36 -34.42 -8.34
N ALA A 303 -10.28 -34.69 -9.26
CA ALA A 303 -10.74 -33.70 -10.23
C ALA A 303 -11.54 -32.55 -9.57
N ALA A 304 -12.30 -32.81 -8.51
CA ALA A 304 -13.11 -31.79 -7.82
C ALA A 304 -12.30 -30.91 -6.85
N THR A 305 -11.36 -31.50 -6.11
CA THR A 305 -10.66 -30.84 -5.00
C THR A 305 -9.15 -30.69 -5.21
N GLY A 306 -8.56 -31.42 -6.16
CA GLY A 306 -7.13 -31.47 -6.43
C GLY A 306 -6.44 -32.72 -5.87
N ALA A 307 -5.31 -33.10 -6.49
CA ALA A 307 -4.56 -34.32 -6.17
C ALA A 307 -4.09 -34.39 -4.70
N SER A 308 -3.53 -33.30 -4.17
CA SER A 308 -3.01 -33.26 -2.80
C SER A 308 -4.09 -33.50 -1.75
N ILE A 309 -5.30 -33.00 -1.98
CA ILE A 309 -6.44 -33.19 -1.06
C ILE A 309 -6.99 -34.61 -1.19
N SER A 310 -7.10 -35.12 -2.42
CA SER A 310 -7.53 -36.49 -2.67
C SER A 310 -6.61 -37.50 -1.97
N GLU A 311 -5.29 -37.31 -2.05
CA GLU A 311 -4.30 -38.18 -1.39
C GLU A 311 -4.45 -38.18 0.15
N LEU A 312 -4.72 -37.02 0.75
CA LEU A 312 -4.93 -36.90 2.20
C LEU A 312 -6.23 -37.54 2.67
N VAL A 313 -7.29 -37.48 1.86
CA VAL A 313 -8.64 -37.89 2.26
C VAL A 313 -8.97 -39.32 1.82
N ALA A 314 -8.35 -39.83 0.75
CA ALA A 314 -8.61 -41.17 0.21
C ALA A 314 -8.51 -42.31 1.25
N PRO A 315 -7.54 -42.31 2.19
CA PRO A 315 -7.48 -43.34 3.24
C PRO A 315 -8.69 -43.34 4.18
N ASN A 316 -9.35 -42.19 4.35
CA ASN A 316 -10.48 -41.98 5.25
C ASN A 316 -11.81 -41.88 4.49
N LEU A 317 -11.86 -42.37 3.25
CA LEU A 317 -13.05 -42.34 2.41
C LEU A 317 -13.96 -43.53 2.71
N VAL A 318 -15.23 -43.25 3.01
CA VAL A 318 -16.26 -44.25 3.27
C VAL A 318 -17.38 -44.11 2.25
N SER A 319 -17.58 -45.13 1.43
CA SER A 319 -18.73 -45.21 0.53
C SER A 319 -19.93 -45.80 1.28
N VAL A 320 -21.06 -45.09 1.25
CA VAL A 320 -22.30 -45.46 1.96
C VAL A 320 -23.47 -45.43 0.98
N ARG A 321 -24.41 -46.35 1.10
CA ARG A 321 -25.69 -46.30 0.38
C ARG A 321 -26.81 -45.94 1.34
N ILE A 322 -27.14 -44.65 1.41
CA ILE A 322 -28.07 -44.10 2.41
C ILE A 322 -29.48 -44.69 2.22
N SER A 323 -29.92 -44.89 0.98
CA SER A 323 -31.21 -45.54 0.67
C SER A 323 -31.28 -46.98 1.18
N ASP A 324 -30.20 -47.74 1.08
CA ASP A 324 -30.11 -49.10 1.63
C ASP A 324 -30.11 -49.08 3.17
N ALA A 325 -29.49 -48.08 3.80
CA ALA A 325 -29.50 -47.92 5.26
C ALA A 325 -30.91 -47.65 5.80
N LEU A 326 -31.65 -46.72 5.20
CA LEU A 326 -33.04 -46.43 5.59
C LEU A 326 -33.96 -47.65 5.40
N THR A 327 -33.79 -48.37 4.28
CA THR A 327 -34.58 -49.58 4.03
C THR A 327 -34.18 -50.75 4.93
N ALA A 328 -32.92 -50.82 5.38
CA ALA A 328 -32.49 -51.76 6.42
C ALA A 328 -33.22 -51.47 7.74
N ASN A 329 -33.25 -50.21 8.20
CA ASN A 329 -33.94 -49.86 9.44
C ASN A 329 -35.45 -50.13 9.37
N ALA A 330 -36.08 -49.86 8.22
CA ALA A 330 -37.48 -50.21 8.00
C ALA A 330 -37.71 -51.74 8.01
N ALA A 331 -36.83 -52.52 7.37
CA ALA A 331 -36.89 -53.99 7.38
C ALA A 331 -36.69 -54.56 8.79
N LEU A 332 -35.82 -53.95 9.60
CA LEU A 332 -35.62 -54.33 11.00
C LEU A 332 -36.89 -54.11 11.83
N ARG A 333 -37.55 -52.95 11.70
CA ARG A 333 -38.85 -52.71 12.35
C ARG A 333 -39.89 -53.75 11.95
N GLN A 334 -40.00 -54.05 10.65
CA GLN A 334 -40.93 -55.08 10.17
C GLN A 334 -40.64 -56.47 10.74
N ALA A 335 -39.36 -56.84 10.85
CA ALA A 335 -38.97 -58.11 11.46
C ALA A 335 -39.39 -58.18 12.94
N LEU A 336 -39.17 -57.10 13.67
CA LEU A 336 -39.50 -57.00 15.10
C LEU A 336 -41.02 -57.00 15.35
N ASP A 337 -41.79 -56.23 14.57
CA ASP A 337 -43.25 -56.20 14.65
C ASP A 337 -43.86 -57.59 14.40
N LYS A 338 -43.32 -58.32 13.41
CA LYS A 338 -43.78 -59.68 13.09
C LYS A 338 -43.41 -60.69 14.16
N GLN A 339 -42.26 -60.53 14.81
CA GLN A 339 -41.85 -61.36 15.94
C GLN A 339 -42.77 -61.14 17.15
N GLN A 340 -43.20 -59.91 17.41
CA GLN A 340 -44.09 -59.58 18.53
C GLN A 340 -45.56 -59.97 18.27
N GLN A 341 -46.00 -59.92 17.02
CA GLN A 341 -47.36 -60.28 16.61
C GLN A 341 -47.60 -61.79 16.53
N GLN A 342 -46.58 -62.64 16.54
CA GLN A 342 -46.73 -64.10 16.48
C GLN A 342 -47.26 -64.62 17.84
N PRO A 343 -48.57 -64.93 17.96
CA PRO A 343 -49.11 -65.51 19.18
C PRO A 343 -48.62 -66.96 19.26
N VAL A 344 -48.51 -67.49 20.48
CA VAL A 344 -48.01 -68.84 20.83
C VAL A 344 -48.87 -69.99 20.27
N SER A 345 -49.66 -69.78 19.22
CA SER A 345 -50.47 -70.80 18.59
C SER A 345 -49.56 -71.86 17.95
N PRO A 346 -49.53 -73.09 18.47
CA PRO A 346 -48.73 -74.15 17.89
C PRO A 346 -49.39 -74.56 16.57
N VAL A 347 -48.58 -74.94 15.59
CA VAL A 347 -49.01 -75.53 14.31
C VAL A 347 -49.36 -74.52 13.21
N SER A 348 -48.35 -73.79 12.70
CA SER A 348 -48.24 -73.53 11.26
C SER A 348 -46.77 -73.40 10.86
N THR A 349 -46.31 -74.34 10.03
CA THR A 349 -44.90 -74.57 9.64
C THR A 349 -44.38 -73.63 8.55
N ASN A 350 -44.91 -72.41 8.44
CA ASN A 350 -44.47 -71.49 7.38
C ASN A 350 -43.30 -70.61 7.87
N SER A 351 -42.12 -70.98 7.39
CA SER A 351 -40.77 -70.45 7.61
C SER A 351 -40.55 -69.00 7.11
N ALA A 352 -41.47 -68.08 7.34
CA ALA A 352 -41.38 -66.69 6.86
C ALA A 352 -40.52 -65.78 7.75
N SER A 353 -40.17 -66.21 8.98
CA SER A 353 -39.36 -65.43 9.93
C SER A 353 -37.92 -65.12 9.46
N PRO A 354 -37.12 -66.05 8.90
CA PRO A 354 -35.74 -65.76 8.50
C PRO A 354 -35.63 -64.75 7.36
N ALA A 355 -36.62 -64.68 6.45
CA ALA A 355 -36.56 -63.83 5.27
C ALA A 355 -36.47 -62.33 5.59
N TYR A 356 -37.12 -61.87 6.68
CA TYR A 356 -37.05 -60.45 7.09
C TYR A 356 -35.68 -60.10 7.68
N TRP A 357 -35.09 -61.00 8.47
CA TRP A 357 -33.75 -60.85 9.03
C TRP A 357 -32.65 -60.91 7.96
N ASP A 358 -32.80 -61.80 6.97
CA ASP A 358 -31.88 -61.88 5.83
C ASP A 358 -31.94 -60.61 4.97
N ASN A 359 -33.14 -60.05 4.75
CA ASN A 359 -33.31 -58.78 4.04
C ASN A 359 -32.65 -57.64 4.81
N PHE A 360 -32.90 -57.52 6.13
CA PHE A 360 -32.23 -56.53 6.97
C PHE A 360 -30.70 -56.66 6.89
N SER A 361 -30.16 -57.85 7.13
CA SER A 361 -28.71 -58.10 7.12
C SER A 361 -28.09 -57.76 5.76
N SER A 362 -28.72 -58.19 4.67
CA SER A 362 -28.24 -57.89 3.31
C SER A 362 -28.25 -56.38 3.02
N ARG A 363 -29.31 -55.67 3.41
CA ARG A 363 -29.42 -54.22 3.21
C ARG A 363 -28.44 -53.45 4.09
N TYR A 364 -28.29 -53.85 5.36
CA TYR A 364 -27.35 -53.24 6.29
C TYR A 364 -25.91 -53.39 5.80
N GLN A 365 -25.51 -54.60 5.38
CA GLN A 365 -24.19 -54.86 4.80
C GLN A 365 -23.93 -54.05 3.52
N ARG A 366 -24.92 -53.95 2.62
CA ARG A 366 -24.82 -53.14 1.39
C ARG A 366 -24.77 -51.65 1.65
N SER A 367 -25.45 -51.20 2.71
CA SER A 367 -25.48 -49.79 3.08
C SER A 367 -24.12 -49.28 3.55
N ASN A 368 -23.31 -50.16 4.16
CA ASN A 368 -22.04 -49.82 4.79
C ASN A 368 -22.13 -48.71 5.86
N VAL A 369 -23.33 -48.44 6.41
CA VAL A 369 -23.52 -47.44 7.47
C VAL A 369 -22.80 -47.85 8.76
N GLY A 370 -22.59 -49.15 8.96
CA GLY A 370 -21.81 -49.71 10.07
C GLY A 370 -20.41 -49.11 10.17
N SER A 371 -19.71 -48.91 9.05
CA SER A 371 -18.38 -48.28 9.07
C SER A 371 -18.40 -46.83 9.56
N VAL A 372 -19.48 -46.09 9.31
CA VAL A 372 -19.62 -44.72 9.84
C VAL A 372 -19.83 -44.76 11.36
N ILE A 373 -20.65 -45.72 11.83
CA ILE A 373 -20.85 -45.96 13.26
C ILE A 373 -19.53 -46.37 13.92
N ASP A 374 -18.77 -47.26 13.30
CA ASP A 374 -17.46 -47.72 13.77
C ASP A 374 -16.47 -46.55 13.87
N ILE A 375 -16.47 -45.62 12.91
CA ILE A 375 -15.64 -44.39 12.99
C ILE A 375 -16.03 -43.56 14.20
N VAL A 376 -17.33 -43.31 14.41
CA VAL A 376 -17.82 -42.51 15.55
C VAL A 376 -17.52 -43.20 16.88
N GLN A 377 -17.63 -44.53 16.93
CA GLN A 377 -17.31 -45.34 18.12
C GLN A 377 -15.80 -45.45 18.37
N ALA A 378 -14.98 -45.47 17.32
CA ALA A 378 -13.52 -45.49 17.46
C ALA A 378 -12.97 -44.23 18.15
N LEU A 379 -13.76 -43.15 18.20
CA LEU A 379 -13.41 -41.93 18.95
C LEU A 379 -13.54 -42.07 20.49
N ASP A 380 -14.12 -43.17 20.98
CA ASP A 380 -14.42 -43.42 22.41
C ASP A 380 -13.21 -43.86 23.24
N SER A 381 -12.16 -44.39 22.62
CA SER A 381 -10.99 -44.86 23.38
C SER A 381 -10.41 -43.72 24.22
N ARG A 382 -10.42 -43.88 25.55
CA ARG A 382 -10.08 -42.81 26.52
C ARG A 382 -8.70 -42.19 26.28
N GLN A 383 -7.72 -43.00 25.90
CA GLN A 383 -6.38 -42.52 25.55
C GLN A 383 -6.38 -41.71 24.25
N ASP A 384 -7.32 -41.98 23.35
CA ASP A 384 -7.41 -41.33 22.05
C ASP A 384 -8.15 -39.99 22.11
N SER A 385 -9.14 -39.80 23.00
CA SER A 385 -9.80 -38.48 23.12
C SER A 385 -8.82 -37.33 23.42
N ARG A 386 -7.90 -37.50 24.37
CA ARG A 386 -6.90 -36.46 24.69
C ARG A 386 -5.92 -36.23 23.54
N THR A 387 -5.49 -37.29 22.87
CA THR A 387 -4.56 -37.17 21.74
C THR A 387 -5.25 -36.53 20.54
N MET A 388 -6.52 -36.84 20.28
CA MET A 388 -7.33 -36.21 19.24
C MET A 388 -7.51 -34.71 19.47
N VAL A 389 -7.82 -34.30 20.71
CA VAL A 389 -7.92 -32.87 21.04
C VAL A 389 -6.56 -32.20 20.87
N ALA A 390 -5.47 -32.83 21.32
CA ALA A 390 -4.12 -32.30 21.14
C ALA A 390 -3.71 -32.18 19.66
N GLN A 391 -4.04 -33.18 18.82
CA GLN A 391 -3.80 -33.15 17.38
C GLN A 391 -4.63 -32.06 16.69
N SER A 392 -5.91 -31.93 17.05
CA SER A 392 -6.78 -30.85 16.53
C SER A 392 -6.28 -29.47 16.94
N ALA A 393 -5.79 -29.33 18.17
CA ALA A 393 -5.17 -28.11 18.67
C ALA A 393 -3.86 -27.78 17.93
N ALA A 394 -3.01 -28.79 17.70
CA ALA A 394 -1.78 -28.64 16.93
C ALA A 394 -2.07 -28.21 15.48
N PHE A 395 -3.10 -28.78 14.84
CA PHE A 395 -3.55 -28.37 13.51
C PHE A 395 -4.01 -26.89 13.49
N LEU A 396 -4.79 -26.46 14.50
CA LEU A 396 -5.21 -25.07 14.63
C LEU A 396 -4.00 -24.14 14.78
N LEU A 397 -3.04 -24.50 15.64
CA LEU A 397 -1.82 -23.72 15.85
C LEU A 397 -0.96 -23.66 14.58
N GLN A 398 -0.83 -24.76 13.85
CA GLN A 398 -0.10 -24.79 12.58
C GLN A 398 -0.74 -23.84 11.56
N HIS A 399 -2.06 -23.91 11.38
CA HIS A 399 -2.77 -23.02 10.45
C HIS A 399 -2.71 -21.54 10.92
N CYS A 400 -2.69 -21.29 12.23
CA CYS A 400 -2.49 -19.98 12.83
C CYS A 400 -1.09 -19.42 12.46
N LEU A 401 -0.04 -20.24 12.58
CA LEU A 401 1.33 -19.88 12.18
C LEU A 401 1.46 -19.65 10.67
N ASP A 402 0.87 -20.52 9.86
CA ASP A 402 0.94 -20.42 8.40
C ASP A 402 0.22 -19.17 7.89
N GLU A 403 -0.96 -18.86 8.44
CA GLU A 403 -1.67 -17.62 8.11
C GLU A 403 -0.89 -16.38 8.60
N ALA A 404 -0.31 -16.43 9.81
CA ALA A 404 0.54 -15.35 10.32
C ALA A 404 1.75 -15.10 9.41
N MET A 405 2.44 -16.16 8.99
CA MET A 405 3.57 -16.08 8.06
C MET A 405 3.14 -15.58 6.67
N ALA A 406 1.99 -16.01 6.16
CA ALA A 406 1.45 -15.53 4.89
C ALA A 406 1.15 -14.03 4.94
N ILE A 407 0.54 -13.55 6.03
CA ILE A 407 0.26 -12.12 6.25
C ILE A 407 1.57 -11.33 6.34
N VAL A 408 2.57 -11.79 7.10
CA VAL A 408 3.88 -11.15 7.20
C VAL A 408 4.55 -11.04 5.83
N LYS A 409 4.59 -12.13 5.06
CA LYS A 409 5.15 -12.12 3.69
C LYS A 409 4.41 -11.15 2.77
N HIS A 410 3.08 -11.11 2.86
CA HIS A 410 2.26 -10.17 2.10
C HIS A 410 2.58 -8.72 2.48
N ASN A 411 2.68 -8.41 3.78
CA ASN A 411 3.05 -7.08 4.27
C ASN A 411 4.44 -6.68 3.77
N LEU A 412 5.44 -7.56 3.84
CA LEU A 412 6.77 -7.30 3.31
C LEU A 412 6.74 -6.99 1.81
N ALA A 413 6.01 -7.77 1.02
CA ALA A 413 5.85 -7.52 -0.42
C ALA A 413 5.23 -6.14 -0.70
N CYS A 414 4.20 -5.75 0.06
CA CYS A 414 3.59 -4.42 -0.04
C CYS A 414 4.57 -3.30 0.35
N LEU A 415 5.37 -3.48 1.40
CA LEU A 415 6.40 -2.52 1.80
C LEU A 415 7.51 -2.38 0.73
N TYR A 416 7.90 -3.46 0.06
CA TYR A 416 8.82 -3.39 -1.06
C TYR A 416 8.24 -2.60 -2.24
N GLN A 417 6.94 -2.77 -2.55
CA GLN A 417 6.25 -1.98 -3.57
C GLN A 417 6.16 -0.49 -3.19
N LEU A 418 5.90 -0.17 -1.92
CA LEU A 418 5.90 1.20 -1.44
C LEU A 418 7.28 1.86 -1.56
N ARG A 419 8.32 1.12 -1.18
CA ARG A 419 9.71 1.58 -1.31
C ARG A 419 10.10 1.83 -2.76
N SER A 420 9.74 0.91 -3.67
CA SER A 420 10.04 1.05 -5.09
C SER A 420 9.33 2.28 -5.68
N LEU A 421 8.03 2.45 -5.39
CA LEU A 421 7.26 3.62 -5.83
C LEU A 421 7.87 4.95 -5.35
N ALA A 422 8.26 5.04 -4.08
CA ALA A 422 8.86 6.26 -3.56
C ALA A 422 10.27 6.52 -4.15
N SER A 423 11.05 5.45 -4.41
CA SER A 423 12.36 5.58 -5.05
C SER A 423 12.27 5.98 -6.52
N GLU A 424 11.28 5.46 -7.25
CA GLU A 424 10.99 5.82 -8.64
C GLU A 424 10.59 7.28 -8.75
N ALA A 425 9.72 7.75 -7.84
CA ALA A 425 9.35 9.17 -7.77
C ALA A 425 10.57 10.08 -7.56
N LYS A 426 11.44 9.75 -6.60
CA LYS A 426 12.67 10.50 -6.32
C LYS A 426 13.64 10.49 -7.51
N GLN A 427 13.75 9.37 -8.22
CA GLN A 427 14.58 9.28 -9.42
C GLN A 427 14.01 10.15 -10.55
N ASN A 428 12.70 10.10 -10.78
CA ASN A 428 12.00 10.92 -11.77
C ASN A 428 12.16 12.41 -11.47
N GLU A 429 12.11 12.82 -10.21
CA GLU A 429 12.39 14.21 -9.79
C GLU A 429 13.83 14.63 -10.10
N SER A 430 14.81 13.79 -9.79
CA SER A 430 16.20 14.11 -10.10
C SER A 430 16.44 14.23 -11.62
N ALA A 431 15.71 13.43 -12.41
CA ALA A 431 15.74 13.49 -13.86
C ALA A 431 15.05 14.75 -14.40
N THR A 432 13.91 15.16 -13.84
CA THR A 432 13.22 16.39 -14.26
C THR A 432 14.02 17.63 -13.92
N ILE A 433 14.66 17.67 -12.75
CA ILE A 433 15.60 18.75 -12.38
C ILE A 433 16.74 18.80 -13.40
N LYS A 434 17.44 17.69 -13.64
CA LYS A 434 18.55 17.64 -14.61
C LYS A 434 18.10 18.06 -16.01
N GLN A 435 16.98 17.52 -16.50
CA GLN A 435 16.44 17.85 -17.81
C GLN A 435 16.04 19.32 -17.93
N SER A 436 15.47 19.91 -16.87
CA SER A 436 15.12 21.34 -16.86
C SER A 436 16.35 22.24 -16.82
N ILE A 437 17.38 21.87 -16.04
CA ILE A 437 18.67 22.59 -16.01
C ILE A 437 19.39 22.47 -17.34
N GLU A 438 19.54 21.27 -17.90
CA GLU A 438 20.21 21.05 -19.20
C GLU A 438 19.49 21.74 -20.35
N ARG A 439 18.16 21.92 -20.23
CA ARG A 439 17.39 22.64 -21.24
C ARG A 439 17.59 24.14 -21.19
N ILE A 440 17.63 24.72 -19.99
CA ILE A 440 17.77 26.18 -19.82
C ILE A 440 19.26 26.57 -19.91
N TRP A 441 20.15 25.78 -19.30
CA TRP A 441 21.61 25.90 -19.35
C TRP A 441 22.24 24.62 -19.93
N PRO A 442 22.24 24.46 -21.26
CA PRO A 442 22.89 23.32 -21.89
C PRO A 442 24.41 23.33 -21.61
N PRO A 443 25.03 22.17 -21.34
CA PRO A 443 26.47 22.11 -21.20
C PRO A 443 27.15 22.54 -22.49
N ALA A 444 28.22 23.34 -22.38
CA ALA A 444 28.94 23.92 -23.52
C ALA A 444 29.48 22.88 -24.53
N ALA A 445 29.55 21.60 -24.15
CA ALA A 445 30.13 20.52 -24.94
C ALA A 445 29.13 19.75 -25.84
N THR A 446 27.81 19.95 -25.70
CA THR A 446 26.79 19.06 -26.30
C THR A 446 26.13 19.57 -27.59
N TYR A 447 26.68 20.60 -28.24
CA TYR A 447 26.08 21.13 -29.47
C TYR A 447 26.39 20.24 -30.70
N THR A 448 25.58 19.21 -30.92
CA THR A 448 25.50 18.53 -32.20
C THR A 448 24.57 19.35 -33.11
N GLY A 449 25.10 19.88 -34.21
CA GLY A 449 24.45 20.87 -35.07
C GLY A 449 23.20 20.43 -35.85
N GLN A 450 22.30 19.64 -35.27
CA GLN A 450 21.04 19.26 -35.88
C GLN A 450 19.91 20.21 -35.50
N LEU A 451 19.77 21.23 -36.34
CA LEU A 451 18.54 21.82 -36.87
C LEU A 451 17.24 21.46 -36.12
N CYS A 452 16.74 22.42 -35.34
CA CYS A 452 15.32 22.56 -35.08
C CYS A 452 14.92 23.96 -35.56
N SER A 453 14.30 24.00 -36.73
CA SER A 453 13.89 25.18 -37.49
C SER A 453 12.67 25.91 -36.92
N ASP A 454 12.38 25.74 -35.63
CA ASP A 454 11.33 26.52 -34.99
C ASP A 454 11.85 27.92 -34.69
N GLU A 455 11.24 28.91 -35.32
CA GLU A 455 11.50 30.36 -35.28
C GLU A 455 11.28 30.99 -33.89
N ILE A 456 11.07 30.18 -32.86
CA ILE A 456 11.02 30.62 -31.48
C ILE A 456 12.48 30.78 -31.03
N LYS A 457 12.90 32.02 -30.76
CA LYS A 457 14.16 32.34 -30.05
C LYS A 457 14.11 31.76 -28.63
N VAL A 458 14.20 30.44 -28.53
CA VAL A 458 14.42 29.74 -27.27
C VAL A 458 15.84 30.06 -26.83
N TRP A 459 16.03 30.28 -25.53
CA TRP A 459 17.34 30.34 -24.86
C TRP A 459 18.25 29.23 -25.40
N ARG A 460 19.10 29.56 -26.35
CA ARG A 460 20.14 28.67 -26.84
C ARG A 460 21.42 29.50 -26.80
N PRO A 461 22.51 28.98 -26.22
CA PRO A 461 23.81 29.55 -26.52
C PRO A 461 23.94 29.55 -28.05
N ALA A 462 24.39 30.67 -28.62
CA ALA A 462 24.88 30.61 -29.99
C ALA A 462 26.00 29.53 -30.04
N SER A 463 26.28 28.98 -31.21
CA SER A 463 27.36 28.02 -31.53
C SER A 463 28.39 27.65 -30.43
N PRO A 464 28.83 26.39 -30.32
CA PRO A 464 29.90 26.00 -29.38
C PRO A 464 31.12 26.93 -29.52
N GLY A 465 31.48 27.62 -28.44
CA GLY A 465 32.46 28.72 -28.41
C GLY A 465 31.86 30.13 -28.32
N SER A 466 30.53 30.29 -28.34
CA SER A 466 29.87 31.58 -28.11
C SER A 466 29.61 31.84 -26.62
N LEU A 467 29.49 33.14 -26.33
CA LEU A 467 29.15 33.72 -25.03
C LEU A 467 27.79 33.18 -24.53
N SER A 468 27.63 32.98 -23.22
CA SER A 468 26.35 32.55 -22.60
C SER A 468 25.20 33.47 -23.05
N ALA A 469 23.94 33.00 -23.05
CA ALA A 469 22.79 33.87 -23.32
C ALA A 469 22.78 35.10 -22.39
N VAL A 470 23.25 34.91 -21.14
CA VAL A 470 23.49 36.00 -20.19
C VAL A 470 24.56 36.96 -20.71
N ASP A 471 25.70 36.45 -21.16
CA ASP A 471 26.79 37.26 -21.69
C ASP A 471 26.36 38.04 -22.95
N GLN A 472 25.52 37.46 -23.81
CA GLN A 472 24.96 38.14 -24.98
C GLN A 472 24.03 39.30 -24.57
N ALA A 473 23.14 39.08 -23.61
CA ALA A 473 22.27 40.13 -23.08
C ALA A 473 23.08 41.23 -22.37
N MET A 474 24.15 40.85 -21.66
CA MET A 474 25.09 41.77 -21.05
C MET A 474 25.88 42.56 -22.10
N GLN A 475 26.30 41.93 -23.20
CA GLN A 475 26.98 42.60 -24.31
C GLN A 475 26.07 43.58 -25.06
N GLN A 476 24.79 43.25 -25.23
CA GLN A 476 23.81 44.19 -25.80
C GLN A 476 23.62 45.43 -24.93
N THR A 477 23.57 45.21 -23.61
CA THR A 477 23.48 46.31 -22.65
C THR A 477 24.77 47.13 -22.63
N ASP A 478 25.93 46.47 -22.68
CA ASP A 478 27.24 47.10 -22.77
C ASP A 478 27.35 47.98 -24.02
N ASN A 479 26.96 47.47 -25.19
CA ASN A 479 26.91 48.24 -26.44
C ASN A 479 25.99 49.47 -26.34
N SER A 480 24.87 49.36 -25.62
CA SER A 480 23.93 50.48 -25.40
C SER A 480 24.52 51.53 -24.47
N ILE A 481 25.24 51.10 -23.43
CA ILE A 481 26.01 51.95 -22.53
C ILE A 481 27.15 52.65 -23.31
N GLU A 482 27.87 51.93 -24.16
CA GLU A 482 28.92 52.49 -25.00
C GLU A 482 28.39 53.52 -25.99
N LEU A 483 27.26 53.23 -26.63
CA LEU A 483 26.59 54.17 -27.53
C LEU A 483 26.17 55.43 -26.77
N THR A 484 25.67 55.29 -25.55
CA THR A 484 25.30 56.42 -24.68
C THR A 484 26.53 57.26 -24.30
N PHE A 485 27.66 56.61 -23.96
CA PHE A 485 28.93 57.29 -23.71
C PHE A 485 29.45 58.03 -24.96
N ASN A 486 29.33 57.42 -26.13
CA ASN A 486 29.88 57.97 -27.37
C ASN A 486 29.01 59.07 -27.98
N THR A 487 27.69 59.04 -27.79
CA THR A 487 26.75 59.98 -28.42
C THR A 487 26.31 61.10 -27.48
N LYS A 488 25.90 60.75 -26.25
CA LYS A 488 25.27 61.66 -25.29
C LYS A 488 26.24 62.18 -24.24
N LEU A 489 27.14 61.33 -23.72
CA LEU A 489 28.07 61.66 -22.64
C LEU A 489 29.51 61.90 -23.14
N GLN A 490 29.64 62.63 -24.25
CA GLN A 490 30.95 63.06 -24.74
C GLN A 490 31.58 64.06 -23.76
N TRP A 491 32.90 63.97 -23.52
CA TRP A 491 33.57 64.77 -22.48
C TRP A 491 33.34 66.28 -22.64
N TRP A 492 33.22 66.78 -23.87
CA TRP A 492 32.95 68.19 -24.15
C TRP A 492 31.49 68.60 -23.89
N LYS A 493 30.54 67.67 -24.01
CA LYS A 493 29.11 67.91 -23.69
C LYS A 493 28.85 67.91 -22.18
N MET A 494 29.72 67.26 -21.40
CA MET A 494 29.59 67.17 -19.95
C MET A 494 29.56 68.54 -19.28
N VAL A 495 30.30 69.52 -19.81
CA VAL A 495 30.34 70.90 -19.26
C VAL A 495 28.95 71.53 -19.18
N TRP A 496 28.05 71.18 -20.09
CA TRP A 496 26.69 71.74 -20.18
C TRP A 496 25.59 70.79 -19.71
N LYS A 497 25.89 69.50 -19.52
CA LYS A 497 24.92 68.42 -19.23
C LYS A 497 25.29 67.55 -18.04
N VAL A 498 25.90 68.14 -17.02
CA VAL A 498 26.39 67.40 -15.86
C VAL A 498 25.26 66.65 -15.13
N ASP A 499 24.09 67.27 -15.02
CA ASP A 499 22.95 66.69 -14.30
C ASP A 499 22.19 65.61 -15.08
N ASP A 500 22.42 65.55 -16.40
CA ASP A 500 21.80 64.53 -17.26
C ASP A 500 22.58 63.21 -17.24
N VAL A 501 23.83 63.19 -16.75
CA VAL A 501 24.69 61.99 -16.72
C VAL A 501 24.00 60.84 -16.01
N ARG A 502 23.41 61.12 -14.85
CA ARG A 502 22.68 60.15 -14.06
C ARG A 502 21.43 59.67 -14.80
N LYS A 503 20.60 60.60 -15.29
CA LYS A 503 19.35 60.27 -16.00
C LYS A 503 19.58 59.46 -17.27
N GLU A 504 20.61 59.81 -18.05
CA GLU A 504 20.96 59.12 -19.30
C GLU A 504 21.57 57.74 -19.04
N LEU A 505 22.38 57.59 -17.99
CA LEU A 505 22.88 56.26 -17.58
C LEU A 505 21.77 55.41 -16.96
N GLU A 506 20.88 55.99 -16.16
CA GLU A 506 19.68 55.31 -15.65
C GLU A 506 18.79 54.86 -16.82
N ALA A 507 18.61 55.69 -17.85
CA ALA A 507 17.88 55.31 -19.06
C ALA A 507 18.57 54.20 -19.86
N ALA A 508 19.90 54.25 -20.00
CA ALA A 508 20.67 53.20 -20.66
C ALA A 508 20.66 51.88 -19.86
N CYS A 509 20.69 51.97 -18.52
CA CYS A 509 20.65 50.81 -17.61
C CYS A 509 19.23 50.35 -17.30
N ALA A 510 18.19 51.11 -17.66
CA ALA A 510 16.79 50.67 -17.53
C ALA A 510 16.53 49.41 -18.37
N GLY A 511 17.25 49.26 -19.49
CA GLY A 511 17.25 48.06 -20.32
C GLY A 511 18.17 46.93 -19.84
N PHE A 512 18.71 46.99 -18.61
CA PHE A 512 19.64 45.98 -18.07
C PHE A 512 19.06 44.58 -18.21
N ALA A 513 19.66 43.74 -19.07
CA ALA A 513 19.18 42.38 -19.32
C ALA A 513 17.72 42.29 -19.82
N ALA A 514 17.17 43.31 -20.50
CA ALA A 514 15.75 43.31 -20.91
C ALA A 514 15.35 42.11 -21.79
N SER A 515 16.27 41.61 -22.64
CA SER A 515 16.08 40.37 -23.40
C SER A 515 16.05 39.13 -22.51
N LEU A 516 16.90 39.09 -21.48
CA LEU A 516 16.91 38.05 -20.46
C LEU A 516 15.61 38.02 -19.65
N GLU A 517 15.07 39.20 -19.35
CA GLU A 517 13.81 39.36 -18.62
C GLU A 517 12.63 38.77 -19.39
N SER A 518 12.53 39.01 -20.71
CA SER A 518 11.48 38.39 -21.54
C SER A 518 11.61 36.87 -21.62
N ASP A 519 12.84 36.38 -21.72
CA ASP A 519 13.10 34.95 -21.85
C ASP A 519 12.85 34.20 -20.53
N LEU A 520 13.30 34.77 -19.40
CA LEU A 520 12.99 34.25 -18.06
C LEU A 520 11.50 34.32 -17.76
N ALA A 521 10.79 35.34 -18.25
CA ALA A 521 9.33 35.40 -18.14
C ALA A 521 8.66 34.26 -18.92
N TYR A 522 9.12 33.97 -20.14
CA TYR A 522 8.63 32.83 -20.92
C TYR A 522 8.90 31.49 -20.22
N GLU A 523 10.14 31.26 -19.76
CA GLU A 523 10.48 30.03 -19.03
C GLU A 523 9.75 29.93 -17.69
N SER A 524 9.49 31.04 -16.99
CA SER A 524 8.68 31.04 -15.76
C SER A 524 7.26 30.53 -15.99
N GLY A 525 6.62 30.93 -17.11
CA GLY A 525 5.30 30.45 -17.49
C GLY A 525 5.29 28.94 -17.76
N ARG A 526 6.37 28.42 -18.35
CA ARG A 526 6.53 26.99 -18.62
C ARG A 526 6.90 26.19 -17.35
N LEU A 527 7.70 26.75 -16.46
CA LEU A 527 7.95 26.17 -15.14
C LEU A 527 6.67 26.12 -14.30
N ALA A 528 5.78 27.11 -14.44
CA ALA A 528 4.46 27.07 -13.83
C ALA A 528 3.60 25.91 -14.37
N THR A 529 3.62 25.64 -15.68
CA THR A 529 2.92 24.45 -16.22
C THR A 529 3.53 23.14 -15.70
N MET A 530 4.87 23.08 -15.60
CA MET A 530 5.57 21.91 -15.06
C MET A 530 5.29 21.71 -13.56
N GLN A 531 5.14 22.80 -12.79
CA GLN A 531 4.72 22.74 -11.39
C GLN A 531 3.34 22.09 -11.25
N VAL A 532 2.36 22.45 -12.09
CA VAL A 532 1.02 21.84 -12.07
C VAL A 532 1.10 20.34 -12.39
N GLU A 533 1.92 19.95 -13.36
CA GLU A 533 2.14 18.54 -13.70
C GLU A 533 2.78 17.75 -12.54
N GLN A 534 3.78 18.32 -11.87
CA GLN A 534 4.44 17.68 -10.73
C GLN A 534 3.56 17.60 -9.49
N VAL A 535 2.73 18.62 -9.23
CA VAL A 535 1.71 18.55 -8.17
C VAL A 535 0.73 17.42 -8.45
N ARG A 536 0.28 17.27 -9.71
CA ARG A 536 -0.57 16.15 -10.12
C ARG A 536 0.14 14.80 -9.96
N ALA A 537 1.42 14.71 -10.30
CA ALA A 537 2.21 13.49 -10.10
C ALA A 537 2.32 13.13 -8.60
N ALA A 538 2.54 14.13 -7.73
CA ALA A 538 2.53 13.95 -6.28
C ALA A 538 1.17 13.45 -5.75
N ASP A 539 0.05 13.96 -6.28
CA ASP A 539 -1.29 13.46 -5.95
C ASP A 539 -1.50 12.00 -6.37
N GLN A 540 -1.06 11.63 -7.58
CA GLN A 540 -1.13 10.25 -8.05
C GLN A 540 -0.30 9.31 -7.17
N LEU A 541 0.88 9.76 -6.73
CA LEU A 541 1.72 9.03 -5.79
C LEU A 541 0.99 8.82 -4.45
N LEU A 542 0.38 9.87 -3.88
CA LEU A 542 -0.41 9.78 -2.65
C LEU A 542 -1.59 8.81 -2.78
N VAL A 543 -2.31 8.80 -3.91
CA VAL A 543 -3.42 7.87 -4.14
C VAL A 543 -2.93 6.43 -4.20
N ARG A 544 -1.83 6.15 -4.90
CA ARG A 544 -1.22 4.81 -4.94
C ARG A 544 -0.73 4.36 -3.57
N PHE A 545 -0.08 5.27 -2.84
CA PHE A 545 0.37 5.04 -1.46
C PHE A 545 -0.81 4.69 -0.54
N ARG A 546 -1.91 5.44 -0.59
CA ARG A 546 -3.12 5.17 0.21
C ARG A 546 -3.68 3.77 -0.07
N LYS A 547 -3.83 3.40 -1.34
CA LYS A 547 -4.34 2.07 -1.72
C LYS A 547 -3.49 0.92 -1.16
N LEU A 548 -2.17 1.06 -1.23
CA LEU A 548 -1.24 0.04 -0.69
C LEU A 548 -1.21 0.06 0.85
N ALA A 549 -1.28 1.23 1.47
CA ALA A 549 -1.32 1.35 2.92
C ALA A 549 -2.65 0.89 3.53
N GLU A 550 -3.77 1.00 2.82
CA GLU A 550 -5.06 0.41 3.21
C GLU A 550 -4.96 -1.11 3.32
N GLN A 551 -4.23 -1.76 2.41
CA GLN A 551 -3.95 -3.21 2.49
C GLN A 551 -3.12 -3.58 3.72
N LEU A 552 -2.24 -2.68 4.17
CA LEU A 552 -1.43 -2.84 5.39
C LEU A 552 -2.19 -2.46 6.68
N SER A 553 -3.28 -1.70 6.58
CA SER A 553 -3.97 -1.14 7.75
C SER A 553 -4.63 -2.18 8.65
N SER A 554 -4.94 -3.35 8.10
CA SER A 554 -5.49 -4.49 8.85
C SER A 554 -4.46 -5.13 9.78
N SER A 555 -3.17 -5.10 9.43
CA SER A 555 -2.07 -5.70 10.20
C SER A 555 -1.30 -4.68 11.04
N ILE A 556 -1.18 -3.43 10.55
CA ILE A 556 -0.45 -2.35 11.22
C ILE A 556 -1.43 -1.27 11.65
N ALA A 557 -1.82 -1.29 12.93
CA ALA A 557 -2.79 -0.34 13.50
C ALA A 557 -2.37 1.15 13.35
N THR A 558 -1.07 1.42 13.28
CA THR A 558 -0.53 2.78 13.11
C THR A 558 -0.56 3.25 11.65
N ALA A 559 -0.71 2.35 10.67
CA ALA A 559 -0.61 2.69 9.26
C ALA A 559 -1.72 3.65 8.82
N SER A 560 -2.96 3.44 9.25
CA SER A 560 -4.09 4.32 8.92
C SER A 560 -3.86 5.77 9.40
N ARG A 561 -3.35 5.93 10.63
CA ARG A 561 -2.99 7.25 11.20
C ARG A 561 -1.83 7.89 10.45
N ASP A 562 -0.77 7.13 10.18
CA ASP A 562 0.43 7.61 9.51
C ASP A 562 0.12 8.05 8.05
N VAL A 563 -0.81 7.39 7.36
CA VAL A 563 -1.30 7.77 6.02
C VAL A 563 -2.01 9.13 6.03
N VAL A 564 -2.86 9.36 7.02
CA VAL A 564 -3.55 10.65 7.22
C VAL A 564 -2.52 11.74 7.53
N LEU A 565 -1.51 11.43 8.35
CA LEU A 565 -0.44 12.37 8.67
C LEU A 565 0.34 12.82 7.42
N VAL A 566 0.75 11.88 6.55
CA VAL A 566 1.48 12.22 5.31
C VAL A 566 0.61 13.04 4.36
N SER A 567 -0.67 12.72 4.29
CA SER A 567 -1.63 13.49 3.50
C SER A 567 -1.73 14.94 3.99
N ASN A 568 -1.86 15.11 5.31
CA ASN A 568 -1.94 16.43 5.94
C ASN A 568 -0.61 17.19 5.80
N GLN A 569 0.54 16.52 5.89
CA GLN A 569 1.85 17.13 5.68
C GLN A 569 2.04 17.58 4.23
N ALA A 570 1.57 16.80 3.25
CA ALA A 570 1.60 17.19 1.85
C ALA A 570 0.73 18.43 1.59
N GLU A 571 -0.43 18.51 2.22
CA GLU A 571 -1.32 19.67 2.11
C GLU A 571 -0.79 20.90 2.86
N ALA A 572 -0.15 20.70 4.02
CA ALA A 572 0.57 21.76 4.72
C ALA A 572 1.76 22.29 3.90
N TYR A 573 2.49 21.42 3.19
CA TYR A 573 3.54 21.84 2.27
C TYR A 573 2.97 22.66 1.11
N ARG A 574 1.85 22.22 0.53
CA ARG A 574 1.15 22.97 -0.53
C ARG A 574 0.69 24.34 -0.07
N SER A 575 0.08 24.45 1.09
CA SER A 575 -0.42 25.73 1.59
C SER A 575 0.69 26.70 2.01
N SER A 576 1.82 26.19 2.54
CA SER A 576 2.87 27.04 3.09
C SER A 576 4.03 27.35 2.14
N LYS A 577 4.41 26.41 1.26
CA LYS A 577 5.63 26.50 0.43
C LYS A 577 5.37 26.61 -1.06
N LEU A 578 4.24 26.10 -1.56
CA LEU A 578 3.90 26.28 -2.97
C LEU A 578 3.34 27.68 -3.20
N ARG A 579 4.21 28.55 -3.70
CA ARG A 579 3.81 29.81 -4.32
C ARG A 579 3.68 29.59 -5.82
N THR A 580 2.77 30.33 -6.43
CA THR A 580 2.69 30.42 -7.89
C THR A 580 4.02 30.97 -8.40
N ILE A 581 4.63 30.28 -9.37
CA ILE A 581 5.86 30.74 -10.01
C ILE A 581 5.49 31.99 -10.81
N GLU A 582 5.92 33.14 -10.32
CA GLU A 582 5.80 34.41 -11.04
C GLU A 582 7.11 34.70 -11.78
N PRO A 583 7.06 35.43 -12.92
CA PRO A 583 8.28 35.89 -13.61
C PRO A 583 9.26 36.58 -12.65
N SER A 584 8.73 37.36 -11.70
CA SER A 584 9.48 38.07 -10.66
C SER A 584 10.41 37.17 -9.84
N THR A 585 10.04 35.90 -9.62
CA THR A 585 10.85 34.97 -8.80
C THR A 585 12.14 34.52 -9.48
N LEU A 586 12.13 34.34 -10.81
CA LEU A 586 13.35 34.01 -11.56
C LEU A 586 14.19 35.25 -11.84
N MET A 587 13.53 36.40 -11.97
CA MET A 587 14.14 37.71 -12.26
C MET A 587 14.74 38.38 -11.02
N GLU A 588 14.54 37.84 -9.81
CA GLU A 588 15.01 38.43 -8.55
C GLU A 588 16.51 38.81 -8.56
N PRO A 589 17.44 37.97 -9.07
CA PRO A 589 18.86 38.35 -9.15
C PRO A 589 19.12 39.57 -10.07
N ILE A 590 18.36 39.69 -11.17
CA ILE A 590 18.45 40.82 -12.11
C ILE A 590 17.97 42.09 -11.43
N HIS A 591 16.79 42.03 -10.80
CA HIS A 591 16.23 43.18 -10.08
C HIS A 591 17.12 43.61 -8.91
N ARG A 592 17.70 42.65 -8.18
CA ARG A 592 18.63 42.94 -7.08
C ARG A 592 19.89 43.63 -7.58
N ARG A 593 20.50 43.15 -8.67
CA ARG A 593 21.69 43.78 -9.27
C ARG A 593 21.35 45.13 -9.92
N ARG A 594 20.21 45.26 -10.58
CA ARG A 594 19.71 46.55 -11.12
C ARG A 594 19.47 47.55 -9.98
N ALA A 595 18.89 47.13 -8.87
CA ALA A 595 18.71 47.98 -7.69
C ALA A 595 20.07 48.43 -7.13
N GLN A 596 21.05 47.53 -7.00
CA GLN A 596 22.42 47.88 -6.57
C GLN A 596 23.12 48.86 -7.51
N LEU A 597 22.84 48.80 -8.82
CA LEU A 597 23.37 49.76 -9.80
C LEU A 597 22.74 51.15 -9.63
N LEU A 598 21.46 51.22 -9.24
CA LEU A 598 20.66 52.43 -9.11
C LEU A 598 20.62 53.03 -7.69
N GLU A 599 21.05 52.27 -6.69
CA GLU A 599 21.07 52.68 -5.29
C GLU A 599 21.96 53.93 -5.09
N ALA A 600 21.61 54.77 -4.11
CA ALA A 600 22.41 55.95 -3.78
C ALA A 600 23.83 55.51 -3.35
N GLY A 601 24.86 56.04 -4.00
CA GLY A 601 26.24 55.54 -3.84
C GLY A 601 26.62 54.34 -4.71
N GLY A 602 25.73 53.85 -5.58
CA GLY A 602 26.03 52.84 -6.60
C GLY A 602 26.97 53.36 -7.70
N PRO A 603 27.45 52.51 -8.63
CA PRO A 603 28.42 52.89 -9.65
C PRO A 603 27.99 54.07 -10.53
N ILE A 604 26.68 54.17 -10.82
CA ILE A 604 26.11 55.27 -11.62
C ILE A 604 26.18 56.59 -10.84
N ASP A 605 25.82 56.58 -9.56
CA ASP A 605 25.84 57.76 -8.70
C ASP A 605 27.27 58.19 -8.37
N VAL A 606 28.19 57.24 -8.20
CA VAL A 606 29.63 57.50 -8.05
C VAL A 606 30.21 58.13 -9.32
N LEU A 607 29.79 57.69 -10.50
CA LEU A 607 30.22 58.29 -11.77
C LEU A 607 29.64 59.69 -11.95
N ALA A 608 28.36 59.90 -11.63
CA ALA A 608 27.68 61.20 -11.72
C ALA A 608 28.21 62.23 -10.70
N SER A 609 28.46 61.81 -9.46
CA SER A 609 29.05 62.68 -8.43
C SER A 609 30.49 63.07 -8.76
N LYS A 610 31.31 62.11 -9.22
CA LYS A 610 32.69 62.40 -9.64
C LYS A 610 32.76 63.23 -10.91
N SER A 611 31.83 63.05 -11.84
CA SER A 611 31.75 63.88 -13.04
C SER A 611 31.29 65.30 -12.71
N ARG A 612 30.33 65.48 -11.78
CA ARG A 612 29.97 66.79 -11.20
C ARG A 612 31.15 67.48 -10.57
N GLN A 613 31.88 66.79 -9.70
CA GLN A 613 33.07 67.34 -9.07
C GLN A 613 34.13 67.74 -10.11
N LEU A 614 34.32 66.94 -11.17
CA LEU A 614 35.22 67.26 -12.27
C LEU A 614 34.81 68.54 -13.01
N VAL A 615 33.52 68.70 -13.32
CA VAL A 615 33.04 69.87 -14.04
C VAL A 615 33.12 71.11 -13.17
N VAL A 616 32.73 71.04 -11.89
CA VAL A 616 32.82 72.19 -10.96
C VAL A 616 34.28 72.62 -10.76
N THR A 617 35.20 71.67 -10.59
CA THR A 617 36.63 71.99 -10.41
C THR A 617 37.25 72.57 -11.67
N SER A 618 36.84 72.08 -12.84
CA SER A 618 37.37 72.55 -14.12
C SER A 618 36.73 73.87 -14.57
N SER A 619 35.44 74.08 -14.33
CA SER A 619 34.74 75.33 -14.61
C SER A 619 35.22 76.44 -13.70
N ALA A 620 35.52 76.15 -12.42
CA ALA A 620 36.19 77.09 -11.54
C ALA A 620 37.55 77.50 -12.10
N ALA A 621 38.37 76.56 -12.57
CA ALA A 621 39.67 76.86 -13.18
C ALA A 621 39.56 77.71 -14.47
N VAL A 622 38.53 77.47 -15.29
CA VAL A 622 38.28 78.27 -16.51
C VAL A 622 37.73 79.65 -16.20
N ALA A 623 36.80 79.78 -15.24
CA ALA A 623 36.23 81.06 -14.82
C ALA A 623 37.30 81.97 -14.18
N VAL A 624 38.20 81.38 -13.39
CA VAL A 624 39.42 82.02 -12.88
C VAL A 624 40.25 82.56 -14.06
N THR A 625 40.50 81.76 -15.08
CA THR A 625 41.31 82.18 -16.23
C THR A 625 40.61 83.23 -17.11
N ALA A 626 39.30 83.13 -17.34
CA ALA A 626 38.52 84.06 -18.16
C ALA A 626 38.28 85.41 -17.47
N ALA A 627 38.04 85.43 -16.16
CA ALA A 627 37.96 86.65 -15.37
C ALA A 627 39.33 87.37 -15.28
N GLY A 628 40.43 86.62 -15.39
CA GLY A 628 41.80 87.18 -15.43
C GLY A 628 42.11 88.06 -16.65
N VAL A 629 41.33 87.99 -17.73
CA VAL A 629 41.51 88.83 -18.93
C VAL A 629 40.66 90.12 -18.88
N GLY A 630 39.62 90.17 -18.03
CA GLY A 630 38.73 91.34 -17.89
C GLY A 630 38.75 92.03 -16.52
N SER A 631 39.33 91.43 -15.48
CA SER A 631 39.37 92.00 -14.13
C SER A 631 40.55 91.43 -13.34
N ALA A 632 41.69 92.13 -13.38
CA ALA A 632 42.92 91.78 -12.66
C ALA A 632 42.82 91.85 -11.11
N SER A 633 41.65 91.69 -10.49
CA SER A 633 41.46 91.96 -9.05
C SER A 633 40.80 90.86 -8.21
N VAL A 634 40.34 89.73 -8.77
CA VAL A 634 39.57 88.74 -7.97
C VAL A 634 40.30 87.41 -7.72
N LEU A 635 41.50 87.21 -8.27
CA LEU A 635 42.29 85.99 -8.04
C LEU A 635 43.54 86.16 -7.18
N GLY A 636 43.78 87.37 -6.67
CA GLY A 636 44.92 87.64 -5.79
C GLY A 636 44.80 87.04 -4.37
N SER A 637 43.66 86.46 -3.97
CA SER A 637 43.41 86.13 -2.57
C SER A 637 43.43 84.63 -2.19
N SER A 638 43.44 83.68 -3.13
CA SER A 638 43.35 82.24 -2.77
C SER A 638 44.49 81.34 -3.25
N LEU A 639 45.44 81.85 -4.03
CA LEU A 639 46.73 81.18 -4.30
C LEU A 639 47.85 81.98 -3.61
N GLY A 640 47.82 82.00 -2.27
CA GLY A 640 48.76 82.75 -1.43
C GLY A 640 50.15 82.13 -1.34
N LEU A 641 50.85 81.91 -2.46
CA LEU A 641 52.26 81.50 -2.39
C LEU A 641 53.18 81.92 -3.55
N VAL A 642 52.78 82.90 -4.37
CA VAL A 642 53.73 83.60 -5.24
C VAL A 642 53.37 85.08 -5.27
N ASP A 643 54.30 85.93 -4.86
CA ASP A 643 54.20 87.40 -4.88
C ASP A 643 53.72 87.91 -6.24
N ALA A 644 52.46 88.33 -6.31
CA ALA A 644 51.80 88.82 -7.51
C ALA A 644 51.83 90.36 -7.60
N SER A 645 53.00 90.97 -7.39
CA SER A 645 53.17 92.43 -7.51
C SER A 645 54.00 92.87 -8.71
N SER A 646 54.36 91.99 -9.66
CA SER A 646 55.23 92.38 -10.79
C SER A 646 54.83 91.85 -12.18
N ALA A 647 53.58 91.45 -12.39
CA ALA A 647 53.13 91.00 -13.71
C ALA A 647 51.79 91.62 -14.14
N SER A 648 51.58 92.90 -13.87
CA SER A 648 50.73 93.74 -14.73
C SER A 648 51.53 94.14 -15.99
N LEU A 649 52.03 93.15 -16.72
CA LEU A 649 52.46 93.37 -18.09
C LEU A 649 51.18 93.52 -18.90
N ALA A 650 51.06 94.66 -19.58
CA ALA A 650 50.07 94.87 -20.64
C ALA A 650 50.33 93.83 -21.73
N LEU A 651 49.81 92.63 -21.52
CA LEU A 651 49.74 91.61 -22.54
C LEU A 651 48.81 92.16 -23.60
N ASP A 652 49.35 92.31 -24.81
CA ASP A 652 48.55 92.59 -25.98
C ASP A 652 47.33 91.64 -25.98
N PRO A 653 46.12 92.11 -26.33
CA PRO A 653 44.92 91.27 -26.32
C PRO A 653 45.10 89.95 -27.09
N ALA A 654 46.03 89.90 -28.06
CA ALA A 654 46.44 88.69 -28.76
C ALA A 654 47.15 87.64 -27.85
N THR A 655 47.99 88.05 -26.89
CA THR A 655 48.70 87.13 -25.98
C THR A 655 47.81 86.61 -24.86
N GLY A 656 46.90 87.46 -24.35
CA GLY A 656 45.87 87.04 -23.40
C GLY A 656 44.90 86.00 -24.01
N LEU A 657 44.53 86.18 -25.28
CA LEU A 657 43.74 85.21 -26.04
C LEU A 657 44.51 83.89 -26.22
N GLY A 658 45.80 83.95 -26.57
CA GLY A 658 46.67 82.76 -26.71
C GLY A 658 46.82 81.96 -25.41
N LEU A 659 47.04 82.62 -24.28
CA LEU A 659 47.12 81.98 -22.95
C LEU A 659 45.77 81.40 -22.50
N GLY A 660 44.67 82.11 -22.79
CA GLY A 660 43.32 81.61 -22.54
C GLY A 660 43.03 80.33 -23.33
N LEU A 661 43.37 80.29 -24.61
CA LEU A 661 43.24 79.09 -25.45
C LEU A 661 44.14 77.94 -24.96
N LEU A 662 45.37 78.23 -24.53
CA LEU A 662 46.28 77.20 -23.99
C LEU A 662 45.72 76.62 -22.68
N MET A 663 45.24 77.45 -21.75
CA MET A 663 44.62 76.95 -20.52
C MET A 663 43.34 76.15 -20.80
N LEU A 664 42.51 76.57 -21.77
CA LEU A 664 41.34 75.82 -22.20
C LEU A 664 41.71 74.45 -22.78
N THR A 665 42.78 74.36 -23.58
CA THR A 665 43.27 73.08 -24.11
C THR A 665 43.83 72.18 -23.02
N LEU A 666 44.55 72.73 -22.04
CA LEU A 666 45.11 71.97 -20.92
C LEU A 666 44.03 71.46 -19.97
N VAL A 667 43.02 72.29 -19.66
CA VAL A 667 41.84 71.87 -18.90
C VAL A 667 41.05 70.81 -19.67
N GLY A 668 40.83 70.99 -20.98
CA GLY A 668 40.18 70.01 -21.83
C GLY A 668 40.91 68.66 -21.83
N TRP A 669 42.25 68.69 -21.95
CA TRP A 669 43.08 67.48 -21.91
C TRP A 669 43.01 66.77 -20.56
N ARG A 670 43.11 67.51 -19.45
CA ARG A 670 42.99 66.95 -18.09
C ARG A 670 41.59 66.37 -17.84
N MET A 671 40.53 67.06 -18.26
CA MET A 671 39.15 66.59 -18.15
C MET A 671 38.95 65.30 -18.93
N GLN A 672 39.43 65.23 -20.17
CA GLN A 672 39.37 64.01 -20.99
C GLN A 672 40.07 62.83 -20.29
N GLY A 673 41.26 63.06 -19.73
CA GLY A 673 42.02 62.03 -19.01
C GLY A 673 41.30 61.49 -17.77
N GLN A 674 40.79 62.37 -16.91
CA GLN A 674 40.08 61.97 -15.69
C GLN A 674 38.71 61.35 -15.99
N TYR A 675 37.99 61.87 -16.99
CA TYR A 675 36.73 61.28 -17.44
C TYR A 675 36.93 59.86 -17.97
N ASN A 676 37.96 59.64 -18.79
CA ASN A 676 38.31 58.30 -19.28
C ASN A 676 38.68 57.35 -18.13
N LYS A 677 39.32 57.85 -17.07
CA LYS A 677 39.60 57.06 -15.86
C LYS A 677 38.33 56.65 -15.12
N TYR A 678 37.35 57.55 -15.00
CA TYR A 678 36.05 57.21 -14.40
C TYR A 678 35.23 56.26 -15.26
N ARG A 679 35.24 56.44 -16.59
CA ARG A 679 34.65 55.48 -17.54
C ARG A 679 35.25 54.08 -17.41
N ARG A 680 36.57 53.96 -17.27
CA ARG A 680 37.25 52.66 -17.05
C ARG A 680 36.82 52.01 -15.74
N ARG A 681 36.83 52.76 -14.63
CA ARG A 681 36.39 52.23 -13.33
C ARG A 681 34.93 51.75 -13.36
N PHE A 682 34.05 52.54 -13.97
CA PHE A 682 32.66 52.15 -14.18
C PHE A 682 32.55 50.86 -15.01
N ARG A 683 33.37 50.70 -16.06
CA ARG A 683 33.42 49.45 -16.84
C ARG A 683 33.92 48.26 -16.01
N ASP A 684 34.94 48.44 -15.19
CA ASP A 684 35.45 47.38 -14.32
C ASP A 684 34.37 46.94 -13.32
N ASP A 685 33.65 47.90 -12.72
CA ASP A 685 32.55 47.63 -11.81
C ASP A 685 31.38 46.95 -12.54
N TRP A 686 31.01 47.43 -13.73
CA TRP A 686 30.00 46.81 -14.60
C TRP A 686 30.35 45.36 -14.94
N GLN A 687 31.61 45.08 -15.31
CA GLN A 687 32.07 43.75 -15.64
C GLN A 687 32.00 42.80 -14.43
N ARG A 688 32.26 43.28 -13.21
CA ARG A 688 32.04 42.51 -11.98
C ARG A 688 30.56 42.20 -11.76
N PHE A 689 29.68 43.15 -12.05
CA PHE A 689 28.23 42.96 -12.00
C PHE A 689 27.69 42.03 -13.09
N SER A 690 28.37 41.84 -14.22
CA SER A 690 27.94 40.86 -15.23
C SER A 690 28.48 39.46 -14.93
N GLN A 691 29.75 39.32 -14.53
CA GLN A 691 30.42 38.02 -14.34
C GLN A 691 29.76 37.08 -13.32
N GLY A 692 29.05 37.61 -12.32
CA GLY A 692 28.37 36.78 -11.32
C GLY A 692 26.88 36.52 -11.61
N LEU A 693 26.29 37.19 -12.61
CA LEU A 693 24.83 37.14 -12.83
C LEU A 693 24.39 35.75 -13.29
N ASP A 694 25.18 35.10 -14.15
CA ASP A 694 24.91 33.75 -14.65
C ASP A 694 24.86 32.72 -13.50
N GLN A 695 25.82 32.77 -12.57
CA GLN A 695 25.85 31.89 -11.41
C GLN A 695 24.67 32.13 -10.45
N ASP A 696 24.33 33.40 -10.22
CA ASP A 696 23.20 33.76 -9.34
C ASP A 696 21.86 33.30 -9.95
N LEU A 697 21.66 33.49 -11.26
CA LEU A 697 20.47 33.03 -11.96
C LEU A 697 20.38 31.50 -11.94
N LYS A 698 21.49 30.80 -12.19
CA LYS A 698 21.54 29.34 -12.13
C LYS A 698 21.20 28.81 -10.74
N ARG A 699 21.81 29.37 -9.69
CA ARG A 699 21.51 28.98 -8.29
C ARG A 699 20.07 29.27 -7.92
N ASN A 700 19.55 30.43 -8.31
CA ASN A 700 18.15 30.79 -8.06
C ASN A 700 17.19 29.83 -8.78
N LEU A 701 17.47 29.50 -10.04
CA LEU A 701 16.71 28.51 -10.80
C LEU A 701 16.72 27.14 -10.12
N GLU A 702 17.90 26.63 -9.76
CA GLU A 702 18.04 25.35 -9.04
C GLU A 702 17.23 25.35 -7.74
N GLN A 703 17.28 26.44 -6.99
CA GLN A 703 16.50 26.61 -5.75
C GLN A 703 15.00 26.61 -6.03
N VAL A 704 14.52 27.33 -7.06
CA VAL A 704 13.10 27.36 -7.44
C VAL A 704 12.63 25.97 -7.92
N LEU A 705 13.42 25.26 -8.72
CA LEU A 705 13.12 23.90 -9.18
C LEU A 705 13.01 22.92 -8.00
N GLN A 706 13.93 23.01 -7.04
CA GLN A 706 13.93 22.15 -5.85
C GLN A 706 12.77 22.47 -4.90
N GLN A 707 12.50 23.75 -4.64
CA GLN A 707 11.52 24.15 -3.62
C GLN A 707 10.09 24.15 -4.15
N GLN A 708 9.87 24.70 -5.35
CA GLN A 708 8.53 24.99 -5.87
C GLN A 708 8.00 23.93 -6.84
N ILE A 709 8.88 23.19 -7.54
CA ILE A 709 8.44 22.20 -8.54
C ILE A 709 8.51 20.79 -7.99
N THR A 710 9.69 20.35 -7.54
CA THR A 710 9.91 18.98 -7.04
C THR A 710 9.70 18.85 -5.53
N GLY A 711 9.63 19.97 -4.80
CA GLY A 711 9.47 19.98 -3.35
C GLY A 711 8.28 19.16 -2.82
N PRO A 712 7.06 19.29 -3.37
CA PRO A 712 5.90 18.54 -2.87
C PRO A 712 6.05 17.03 -3.05
N SER A 713 6.53 16.59 -4.21
CA SER A 713 6.70 15.17 -4.51
C SER A 713 7.87 14.58 -3.70
N ASN A 714 8.97 15.32 -3.53
CA ASN A 714 10.12 14.89 -2.72
C ASN A 714 9.74 14.78 -1.23
N GLN A 715 8.96 15.73 -0.72
CA GLN A 715 8.45 15.69 0.66
C GLN A 715 7.57 14.45 0.87
N VAL A 716 6.68 14.14 -0.08
CA VAL A 716 5.83 12.94 -0.03
C VAL A 716 6.67 11.67 -0.12
N ALA A 717 7.58 11.58 -1.09
CA ALA A 717 8.42 10.41 -1.31
C ALA A 717 9.33 10.12 -0.11
N SER A 718 9.97 11.13 0.46
CA SER A 718 10.80 11.00 1.66
C SER A 718 9.99 10.57 2.89
N SER A 719 8.79 11.12 3.07
CA SER A 719 7.89 10.73 4.16
C SER A 719 7.44 9.28 4.02
N ILE A 720 7.12 8.84 2.80
CA ILE A 720 6.76 7.44 2.52
C ILE A 720 7.94 6.51 2.78
N LEU A 721 9.16 6.88 2.38
CA LEU A 721 10.37 6.08 2.67
C LEU A 721 10.61 5.94 4.17
N ALA A 722 10.47 7.02 4.93
CA ALA A 722 10.63 7.00 6.40
C ALA A 722 9.57 6.10 7.06
N LEU A 723 8.31 6.19 6.64
CA LEU A 723 7.25 5.31 7.13
C LEU A 723 7.48 3.84 6.74
N THR A 724 7.90 3.60 5.49
CA THR A 724 8.18 2.24 5.00
C THR A 724 9.31 1.61 5.80
N GLN A 725 10.35 2.38 6.17
CA GLN A 725 11.41 1.90 7.06
C GLN A 725 10.86 1.53 8.46
N LYS A 726 10.06 2.42 9.06
CA LYS A 726 9.42 2.18 10.36
C LYS A 726 8.54 0.93 10.34
N TRP A 727 7.65 0.79 9.36
CA TRP A 727 6.78 -0.38 9.20
C TRP A 727 7.57 -1.65 8.89
N SER A 728 8.64 -1.55 8.10
CA SER A 728 9.51 -2.71 7.83
C SER A 728 10.15 -3.24 9.11
N ALA A 729 10.67 -2.39 10.00
CA ALA A 729 11.22 -2.85 11.27
C ALA A 729 10.18 -3.61 12.11
N GLN A 730 8.95 -3.09 12.15
CA GLN A 730 7.84 -3.75 12.85
C GLN A 730 7.47 -5.09 12.21
N THR A 731 7.39 -5.18 10.88
CA THR A 731 7.07 -6.44 10.18
C THR A 731 8.18 -7.47 10.33
N HIS A 732 9.46 -7.07 10.35
CA HIS A 732 10.57 -8.00 10.62
C HIS A 732 10.54 -8.50 12.07
N GLN A 733 10.16 -7.66 13.03
CA GLN A 733 9.96 -8.09 14.42
C GLN A 733 8.82 -9.11 14.52
N GLN A 734 7.70 -8.88 13.82
CA GLN A 734 6.60 -9.86 13.72
C GLN A 734 7.06 -11.17 13.08
N GLU A 735 7.84 -11.11 12.00
CA GLU A 735 8.40 -12.30 11.35
C GLU A 735 9.29 -13.11 12.28
N GLN A 736 10.21 -12.45 12.99
CA GLN A 736 11.09 -13.08 13.96
C GLN A 736 10.29 -13.71 15.10
N HIS A 737 9.26 -13.04 15.60
CA HIS A 737 8.37 -13.58 16.63
C HIS A 737 7.70 -14.89 16.18
N VAL A 738 7.08 -14.89 14.99
CA VAL A 738 6.42 -16.08 14.45
C VAL A 738 7.44 -17.21 14.22
N ARG A 739 8.61 -16.90 13.65
CA ARG A 739 9.69 -17.88 13.44
C ARG A 739 10.22 -18.46 14.75
N ASN A 740 10.38 -17.66 15.79
CA ASN A 740 10.83 -18.12 17.12
C ASN A 740 9.80 -19.08 17.73
N ILE A 741 8.50 -18.79 17.60
CA ILE A 741 7.43 -19.70 18.04
C ILE A 741 7.49 -21.01 17.27
N THR A 742 7.64 -20.96 15.95
CA THR A 742 7.79 -22.19 15.12
C THR A 742 9.02 -23.00 15.52
N GLN A 743 10.17 -22.37 15.79
CA GLN A 743 11.39 -23.06 16.24
C GLN A 743 11.21 -23.71 17.61
N ASN A 744 10.52 -23.03 18.54
CA ASN A 744 10.23 -23.57 19.87
C ASN A 744 9.28 -24.79 19.83
N MET A 745 8.44 -24.90 18.80
CA MET A 745 7.60 -26.10 18.59
C MET A 745 8.36 -27.28 17.98
N VAL A 746 9.32 -27.02 17.09
CA VAL A 746 10.06 -28.09 16.42
C VAL A 746 11.18 -28.65 17.32
N ALA A 747 11.70 -27.85 18.25
CA ALA A 747 12.75 -28.29 19.17
C ALA A 747 12.18 -29.28 20.20
N PRO A 748 12.59 -30.57 20.19
CA PRO A 748 12.20 -31.48 21.25
C PRO A 748 12.71 -30.93 22.58
N PRO A 749 11.93 -31.02 23.67
CA PRO A 749 12.40 -30.58 24.99
C PRO A 749 13.66 -31.39 25.31
N HIS A 750 14.81 -30.72 25.28
CA HIS A 750 16.07 -31.30 25.72
C HIS A 750 15.86 -31.80 27.15
N LEU A 751 15.80 -33.12 27.29
CA LEU A 751 15.86 -33.78 28.59
C LEU A 751 17.11 -33.23 29.32
N PRO A 752 16.98 -32.68 30.53
CA PRO A 752 18.15 -32.28 31.30
C PRO A 752 19.04 -33.52 31.45
N ALA A 753 20.27 -33.43 30.96
CA ALA A 753 21.20 -34.54 30.83
C ALA A 753 21.74 -35.10 32.17
N ASP A 754 21.23 -34.65 33.31
CA ASP A 754 21.72 -35.03 34.64
C ASP A 754 20.60 -35.62 35.50
N VAL A 755 20.29 -36.90 35.28
CA VAL A 755 19.85 -37.79 36.36
C VAL A 755 20.83 -38.95 36.40
N PRO A 756 21.79 -38.99 37.35
CA PRO A 756 22.69 -40.13 37.48
C PRO A 756 21.86 -41.37 37.86
N LEU A 757 21.90 -42.36 36.98
CA LEU A 757 21.28 -43.67 37.15
C LEU A 757 22.09 -44.47 38.17
N ASP A 758 21.85 -44.21 39.46
CA ASP A 758 22.40 -45.00 40.56
C ASP A 758 21.36 -46.05 40.97
N VAL A 759 21.27 -47.13 40.20
CA VAL A 759 20.55 -48.34 40.59
C VAL A 759 21.50 -49.53 40.44
N ALA A 760 22.17 -49.81 41.55
CA ALA A 760 23.00 -50.98 41.76
C ALA A 760 22.20 -52.28 41.54
N ALA A 761 22.62 -53.06 40.55
CA ALA A 761 22.20 -54.44 40.34
C ALA A 761 22.81 -55.34 41.45
N ARG A 762 21.96 -55.91 42.32
CA ARG A 762 22.32 -57.07 43.14
C ARG A 762 22.09 -58.34 42.32
N LEU A 763 23.17 -58.99 41.90
CA LEU A 763 23.19 -60.39 41.45
C LEU A 763 22.89 -61.34 42.62
N PRO A 764 22.16 -62.44 42.43
CA PRO A 764 22.33 -63.64 43.21
C PRO A 764 23.34 -64.58 42.54
N THR A 765 24.38 -64.92 43.29
CA THR A 765 25.36 -65.97 43.02
C THR A 765 24.70 -67.36 42.98
N GLN A 766 24.87 -68.09 41.86
CA GLN A 766 24.69 -69.54 41.83
C GLN A 766 25.92 -70.23 42.43
N GLN A 767 25.69 -71.04 43.47
CA GLN A 767 26.64 -72.02 44.01
C GLN A 767 26.55 -73.34 43.24
N LYS A 768 27.72 -73.94 42.99
CA LYS A 768 27.92 -75.37 42.70
C LYS A 768 27.66 -76.20 43.96
N GLU A 769 26.76 -77.17 43.90
CA GLU A 769 26.99 -78.63 44.05
C GLU A 769 25.70 -79.39 43.69
#